data_AF-A0ABD3PRU6-F1
#
_entry.id   AF-A0ABD3PRU6-F1
#
_cell.length_a   1.000
_cell.length_b   1.000
_cell.length_c   1.000
_cell.angle_alpha   90.00
_cell.angle_beta   90.00
_cell.angle_gamma   90.00
#
_symmetry.space_group_name_H-M   'P 1'
#
loop_
_entity.id
_entity.type
_entity.pdbx_description
1 polymer ?
#
loop_
_entity_poly.entity_id
_entity_poly.type
_entity_poly.pdbx_seq_one_letter_code
_entity_poly.pdbx_strand_id
1 'polypeptide(L)'
;METMSSSGSVDGNQESETSSYHRKSSLSYSETDADEDLLVDKFGFIVEAAETEIENESVAGGEERAPSVKDFTSMFQFRRSTLMKDKSLQPSQRTDAKDRGWPAMLGLDAIITKKEGLYSNLVAKSQSDPYLDQNDFPLQDEFKAEWDGIERDLRRTFPKHSLFCDSQNDDRNHDGDDRTDDSSLMEEEVYGKQALRRILRAYCVYDRDIGYCQGMNFIAGMLLMFLTEEESFWLLVVVMNDEPFKLREIFSRDMAGTHEILYIADKLVNCFLPELYEHFENEQVNTSMFTTQWLMTIYTSTFPFELVSKVWDCFIAEGWKIVYKTLIALLKYAQQDGDLLNCGMEQILTYLRSFQSKVDAEQILSAANKIPLKQRHIQKYASEFRKLRESGEIAVHEVLNRLDTASTTSSMNLSNISKVHRFVIKLKRVQREVSVQDLSPKLVPVVGSAKFAVLLKNALSPEECVGLLGRAKGEEFQDIVIRQEGGKDGGTIVKFKRSIVEDMDLSDVLYDRVMGALEDIPELWEKFSEASWTKKTSNIPLKASRLNHKLHFLKYGFGDFAVPLRDAAFTRGNEKSYVTMQLYLNNGFKGGVTSFKGTKKVFDVNATAGDILLFDQDLRHEECEVVKGRRYILRTEVMYAPHVSAYQYECTI
;
A
#
# COMPACT_ATOMS: atom_id res chain seq x y z
N MET A 1 49.14 25.87 67.36
CA MET A 1 49.66 24.72 66.60
C MET A 1 48.87 24.71 65.30
N GLU A 2 49.25 25.61 64.38
CA GLU A 2 50.18 25.36 63.26
C GLU A 2 49.38 24.69 62.11
N THR A 3 49.18 25.23 60.92
CA THR A 3 49.81 26.29 60.09
C THR A 3 48.79 26.64 58.97
N MET A 4 48.46 27.93 58.72
CA MET A 4 49.02 28.79 57.64
C MET A 4 48.70 28.33 56.19
N SER A 5 47.79 29.00 55.46
CA SER A 5 47.99 30.20 54.58
C SER A 5 48.44 29.82 53.15
N SER A 6 47.60 29.99 52.12
CA SER A 6 47.40 31.19 51.29
C SER A 6 48.35 31.34 50.08
N SER A 7 47.78 31.43 48.88
CA SER A 7 48.22 32.26 47.72
C SER A 7 47.30 31.86 46.54
N GLY A 8 46.46 32.71 45.92
CA GLY A 8 46.77 34.02 45.33
C GLY A 8 47.69 33.81 44.11
N SER A 9 47.47 34.29 42.88
CA SER A 9 46.66 35.38 42.30
C SER A 9 46.79 35.23 40.76
N VAL A 10 45.75 35.44 39.93
CA VAL A 10 45.48 36.66 39.11
C VAL A 10 45.97 36.57 37.64
N ASP A 11 45.23 37.30 36.79
CA ASP A 11 45.33 37.60 35.34
C ASP A 11 44.45 36.72 34.43
N GLY A 12 43.52 37.21 33.62
CA GLY A 12 43.18 38.57 33.18
C GLY A 12 43.05 38.59 31.64
N ASN A 13 41.84 38.70 31.09
CA ASN A 13 41.45 39.54 29.94
C ASN A 13 40.12 39.13 29.26
N GLN A 14 39.42 40.16 28.78
CA GLN A 14 38.15 40.19 28.06
C GLN A 14 38.30 39.90 26.55
N GLU A 15 37.11 39.79 25.90
CA GLU A 15 36.81 39.79 24.46
C GLU A 15 36.96 38.41 23.75
N SER A 16 36.08 37.93 22.86
CA SER A 16 34.83 38.38 22.24
C SER A 16 34.20 37.17 21.50
N GLU A 17 32.89 37.26 21.21
CA GLU A 17 32.15 36.66 20.08
C GLU A 17 32.04 35.12 19.83
N THR A 18 30.77 34.69 19.90
CA THR A 18 30.04 33.77 19.00
C THR A 18 30.15 32.24 19.11
N SER A 19 28.95 31.64 19.06
CA SER A 19 28.57 30.35 18.48
C SER A 19 28.19 29.18 19.42
N SER A 20 26.96 28.70 19.17
CA SER A 20 26.31 27.41 19.42
C SER A 20 26.92 26.39 20.40
N TYR A 21 26.08 25.78 21.25
CA TYR A 21 25.69 24.36 21.11
C TYR A 21 24.77 23.88 22.27
N HIS A 22 23.79 23.06 21.86
CA HIS A 22 22.96 22.08 22.57
C HIS A 22 22.91 22.02 24.10
N ARG A 23 21.68 22.18 24.63
CA ARG A 23 21.30 21.70 25.96
C ARG A 23 20.35 20.51 25.83
N LYS A 24 20.87 19.31 26.11
CA LYS A 24 20.08 18.12 26.45
C LYS A 24 19.22 18.44 27.68
N SER A 25 17.93 18.11 27.64
CA SER A 25 17.08 18.01 28.83
C SER A 25 16.23 16.75 28.74
N SER A 26 16.64 15.77 29.53
CA SER A 26 15.97 14.57 29.97
C SER A 26 14.56 14.80 30.51
N LEU A 27 13.61 13.92 30.19
CA LEU A 27 12.50 13.57 31.08
C LEU A 27 12.02 12.14 30.81
N SER A 28 11.88 11.43 31.93
CA SER A 28 11.71 10.00 32.16
C SER A 28 10.34 9.45 31.77
N TYR A 29 10.32 8.26 31.14
CA TYR A 29 9.17 7.37 31.13
C TYR A 29 9.31 6.36 32.27
N SER A 30 8.23 6.17 33.03
CA SER A 30 8.13 5.19 34.12
C SER A 30 7.75 3.83 33.56
N GLU A 31 8.47 2.81 34.03
CA GLU A 31 8.17 1.39 33.89
C GLU A 31 6.86 1.02 34.60
N THR A 32 6.10 0.08 34.04
CA THR A 32 5.97 -1.30 34.55
C THR A 32 4.99 -2.07 33.67
N ASP A 33 5.48 -3.10 32.97
CA ASP A 33 5.00 -4.49 33.12
C ASP A 33 5.97 -5.46 32.42
N ALA A 34 6.88 -5.99 33.25
CA ALA A 34 7.62 -7.25 33.19
C ALA A 34 8.17 -7.76 31.83
N ASP A 35 9.42 -7.39 31.59
CA ASP A 35 10.39 -8.04 30.71
C ASP A 35 10.75 -9.46 31.20
N GLU A 36 10.82 -10.42 30.26
CA GLU A 36 11.80 -11.52 30.34
C GLU A 36 12.98 -11.16 29.43
N ASP A 37 14.18 -11.20 30.01
CA ASP A 37 15.43 -10.59 29.58
C ASP A 37 15.84 -10.81 28.11
N LEU A 38 15.93 -9.73 27.34
CA LEU A 38 16.71 -9.67 26.09
C LEU A 38 17.78 -8.58 26.25
N LEU A 39 19.04 -9.00 26.38
CA LEU A 39 20.19 -8.09 26.42
C LEU A 39 20.38 -7.43 25.06
N VAL A 40 20.52 -6.11 25.04
CA VAL A 40 20.69 -5.31 23.82
C VAL A 40 22.02 -4.54 23.90
N ASP A 41 22.83 -4.55 22.85
CA ASP A 41 24.09 -3.80 22.82
C ASP A 41 23.88 -2.29 22.60
N LYS A 42 24.98 -1.52 22.65
CA LYS A 42 24.99 -0.05 22.53
C LYS A 42 24.49 0.48 21.17
N PHE A 43 24.13 -0.38 20.23
CA PHE A 43 23.59 -0.05 18.92
C PHE A 43 22.17 -0.62 18.70
N GLY A 44 21.56 -1.26 19.70
CA GLY A 44 20.20 -1.80 19.59
C GLY A 44 20.12 -3.26 19.11
N PHE A 45 21.23 -4.01 19.10
CA PHE A 45 21.23 -5.43 18.73
C PHE A 45 21.01 -6.35 19.94
N ILE A 46 20.14 -7.36 19.81
CA ILE A 46 20.00 -8.42 20.82
C ILE A 46 21.29 -9.27 20.85
N VAL A 47 21.96 -9.35 22.01
CA VAL A 47 23.17 -10.15 22.25
C VAL A 47 22.88 -11.18 23.34
N GLU A 48 23.03 -12.47 23.04
CA GLU A 48 22.88 -13.52 24.05
C GLU A 48 24.07 -13.47 25.04
N ALA A 49 23.76 -13.56 26.35
CA ALA A 49 24.73 -13.93 27.37
C ALA A 49 25.21 -15.36 27.08
N ALA A 50 26.52 -15.58 27.24
CA ALA A 50 27.25 -16.77 26.84
C ALA A 50 26.59 -18.11 27.19
N GLU A 51 26.69 -19.08 26.28
CA GLU A 51 27.01 -20.46 26.67
C GLU A 51 27.77 -21.21 25.56
N THR A 52 29.00 -21.54 25.93
CA THR A 52 29.88 -22.58 25.43
C THR A 52 29.28 -23.98 25.62
N GLU A 53 29.67 -24.90 24.73
CA GLU A 53 29.57 -26.38 24.85
C GLU A 53 28.16 -26.99 24.80
N ILE A 54 27.76 -27.51 23.62
CA ILE A 54 27.46 -28.94 23.36
C ILE A 54 27.67 -29.20 21.85
N GLU A 55 28.91 -29.45 21.44
CA GLU A 55 29.19 -30.36 20.34
C GLU A 55 29.42 -31.75 20.94
N ASN A 56 28.87 -32.77 20.28
CA ASN A 56 28.95 -34.21 20.57
C ASN A 56 27.93 -34.76 21.58
N GLU A 57 26.82 -35.28 21.07
CA GLU A 57 26.39 -36.61 21.50
C GLU A 57 25.85 -37.41 20.30
N SER A 58 26.64 -38.42 19.94
CA SER A 58 26.29 -39.50 19.04
C SER A 58 25.21 -40.38 19.67
N VAL A 59 24.04 -40.46 19.05
CA VAL A 59 23.10 -41.55 19.29
C VAL A 59 23.07 -42.44 18.04
N ALA A 60 23.61 -43.63 18.20
CA ALA A 60 23.52 -44.71 17.23
C ALA A 60 22.08 -45.21 17.19
N GLY A 61 21.41 -45.00 16.05
CA GLY A 61 20.11 -45.55 15.72
C GLY A 61 19.85 -45.24 14.26
N GLY A 62 19.71 -46.27 13.42
CA GLY A 62 19.54 -46.13 11.97
C GLY A 62 18.19 -45.49 11.64
N GLU A 63 18.19 -44.18 11.45
CA GLU A 63 17.22 -43.44 10.66
C GLU A 63 17.98 -42.71 9.56
N GLU A 64 17.51 -42.83 8.30
CA GLU A 64 18.09 -42.15 7.15
C GLU A 64 18.17 -40.65 7.42
N ARG A 65 19.40 -40.14 7.49
CA ARG A 65 19.69 -38.72 7.72
C ARG A 65 19.12 -37.91 6.55
N ALA A 66 18.13 -37.06 6.82
CA ALA A 66 17.62 -36.10 5.84
C ALA A 66 18.80 -35.30 5.24
N PRO A 67 18.89 -35.14 3.91
CA PRO A 67 20.06 -34.52 3.29
C PRO A 67 20.23 -33.06 3.74
N SER A 68 21.46 -32.62 3.95
CA SER A 68 21.76 -31.25 4.35
C SER A 68 21.65 -30.28 3.17
N VAL A 69 21.50 -28.98 3.42
CA VAL A 69 21.49 -27.92 2.39
C VAL A 69 22.74 -27.97 1.48
N LYS A 70 23.88 -28.44 2.01
CA LYS A 70 25.11 -28.65 1.21
C LYS A 70 24.96 -29.80 0.22
N ASP A 71 24.27 -30.88 0.62
CA ASP A 71 24.01 -32.03 -0.24
C ASP A 71 23.10 -31.65 -1.42
N PHE A 72 22.08 -30.83 -1.15
CA PHE A 72 21.20 -30.27 -2.18
C PHE A 72 21.91 -29.27 -3.12
N THR A 73 22.77 -28.41 -2.60
CA THR A 73 23.51 -27.43 -3.42
C THR A 73 24.41 -28.14 -4.45
N SER A 74 25.07 -29.24 -4.06
CA SER A 74 25.88 -30.04 -4.97
C SER A 74 25.04 -30.73 -6.07
N MET A 75 23.84 -31.21 -5.72
CA MET A 75 22.87 -31.78 -6.66
C MET A 75 22.37 -30.73 -7.66
N PHE A 76 22.06 -29.51 -7.20
CA PHE A 76 21.60 -28.42 -8.05
C PHE A 76 22.71 -27.82 -8.92
N GLN A 77 23.95 -27.74 -8.43
CA GLN A 77 25.12 -27.33 -9.23
C GLN A 77 25.42 -28.32 -10.35
N PHE A 78 25.36 -29.64 -10.07
CA PHE A 78 25.50 -30.67 -11.09
C PHE A 78 24.43 -30.52 -12.17
N ARG A 79 23.16 -30.39 -11.78
CA ARG A 79 22.02 -30.14 -12.68
C ARG A 79 22.25 -28.93 -13.60
N ARG A 80 22.67 -27.78 -13.05
CA ARG A 80 22.97 -26.57 -13.83
C ARG A 80 24.10 -26.78 -14.85
N SER A 81 25.13 -27.50 -14.46
CA SER A 81 26.29 -27.78 -15.32
C SER A 81 25.93 -28.69 -16.51
N THR A 82 25.00 -29.61 -16.32
CA THR A 82 24.46 -30.50 -17.37
C THR A 82 23.47 -29.76 -18.27
N LEU A 83 22.56 -28.96 -17.68
CA LEU A 83 21.55 -28.15 -18.39
C LEU A 83 22.14 -27.07 -19.31
N MET A 84 23.26 -26.46 -18.93
CA MET A 84 23.89 -25.37 -19.70
C MET A 84 24.84 -25.86 -20.81
N LYS A 85 25.32 -27.11 -20.73
CA LYS A 85 26.29 -27.68 -21.69
C LYS A 85 25.63 -28.32 -22.90
N ASP A 86 24.43 -28.88 -22.76
CA ASP A 86 23.73 -29.53 -23.87
C ASP A 86 22.54 -28.68 -24.35
N LYS A 87 22.85 -27.75 -25.27
CA LYS A 87 21.86 -26.85 -25.90
C LYS A 87 20.95 -27.56 -26.92
N SER A 88 21.16 -28.85 -27.17
CA SER A 88 20.50 -29.58 -28.26
C SER A 88 19.23 -30.34 -27.84
N LEU A 89 19.03 -30.61 -26.55
CA LEU A 89 17.87 -31.33 -26.05
C LEU A 89 16.77 -30.39 -25.53
N GLN A 90 15.57 -30.50 -26.12
CA GLN A 90 14.35 -29.87 -25.60
C GLN A 90 14.00 -30.42 -24.20
N PRO A 91 13.36 -29.63 -23.31
CA PRO A 91 12.94 -30.10 -21.98
C PRO A 91 12.09 -31.38 -22.00
N SER A 92 11.34 -31.59 -23.10
CA SER A 92 10.46 -32.75 -23.33
C SER A 92 11.16 -34.10 -23.53
N GLN A 93 12.49 -34.15 -23.65
CA GLN A 93 13.25 -35.36 -24.02
C GLN A 93 14.05 -35.99 -22.84
N ARG A 94 13.72 -35.66 -21.58
CA ARG A 94 14.57 -35.94 -20.40
C ARG A 94 13.84 -36.81 -19.36
N THR A 95 14.38 -37.98 -18.99
CA THR A 95 13.68 -39.00 -18.16
C THR A 95 14.47 -39.58 -16.97
N ASP A 96 15.71 -39.15 -16.71
CA ASP A 96 16.57 -39.81 -15.71
C ASP A 96 16.33 -39.33 -14.25
N ALA A 97 16.23 -40.28 -13.31
CA ALA A 97 15.80 -40.03 -11.91
C ALA A 97 16.75 -39.15 -11.08
N LYS A 98 18.07 -39.16 -11.38
CA LYS A 98 19.08 -38.32 -10.72
C LYS A 98 19.11 -36.88 -11.26
N ASP A 99 18.46 -36.64 -12.39
CA ASP A 99 18.37 -35.32 -13.04
C ASP A 99 17.07 -34.57 -12.68
N ARG A 100 16.19 -35.20 -11.89
CA ARG A 100 14.82 -34.70 -11.65
C ARG A 100 14.72 -33.52 -10.70
N GLY A 101 15.73 -33.24 -9.86
CA GLY A 101 15.80 -32.02 -9.05
C GLY A 101 14.51 -31.70 -8.27
N TRP A 102 13.83 -30.60 -8.62
CA TRP A 102 12.62 -30.12 -7.93
C TRP A 102 11.45 -31.13 -7.94
N PRO A 103 11.08 -31.76 -9.08
CA PRO A 103 10.09 -32.85 -9.11
C PRO A 103 10.29 -33.94 -8.06
N ALA A 104 11.51 -34.45 -7.90
CA ALA A 104 11.79 -35.50 -6.92
C ALA A 104 11.64 -34.99 -5.49
N MET A 105 12.15 -33.78 -5.21
CA MET A 105 12.11 -33.18 -3.88
C MET A 105 10.68 -32.90 -3.39
N LEU A 106 9.77 -32.57 -4.31
CA LEU A 106 8.38 -32.25 -4.01
C LEU A 106 7.40 -33.40 -4.33
N GLY A 107 7.91 -34.59 -4.67
CA GLY A 107 7.07 -35.76 -4.95
C GLY A 107 6.13 -35.57 -6.14
N LEU A 108 6.53 -34.78 -7.14
CA LEU A 108 5.70 -34.36 -8.26
C LEU A 108 5.18 -35.54 -9.09
N ASP A 109 5.96 -36.61 -9.18
CA ASP A 109 5.57 -37.87 -9.83
C ASP A 109 4.30 -38.48 -9.26
N ALA A 110 4.19 -38.49 -7.94
CA ALA A 110 3.03 -39.02 -7.26
C ALA A 110 1.79 -38.14 -7.54
N ILE A 111 1.99 -36.82 -7.66
CA ILE A 111 0.93 -35.86 -8.01
C ILE A 111 0.45 -36.11 -9.44
N ILE A 112 1.38 -36.19 -10.40
CA ILE A 112 1.06 -36.42 -11.82
C ILE A 112 0.35 -37.77 -11.99
N THR A 113 0.87 -38.83 -11.39
CA THR A 113 0.25 -40.18 -11.44
C THR A 113 -1.16 -40.16 -10.84
N LYS A 114 -1.36 -39.49 -9.71
CA LYS A 114 -2.68 -39.39 -9.07
C LYS A 114 -3.68 -38.55 -9.87
N LYS A 115 -3.20 -37.62 -10.69
CA LYS A 115 -4.01 -36.66 -11.46
C LYS A 115 -3.83 -36.85 -12.97
N GLU A 116 -3.56 -38.08 -13.39
CA GLU A 116 -3.28 -38.42 -14.78
C GLU A 116 -4.42 -37.92 -15.71
N GLY A 117 -4.03 -37.27 -16.81
CA GLY A 117 -4.95 -36.70 -17.80
C GLY A 117 -5.69 -35.44 -17.36
N LEU A 118 -5.60 -35.01 -16.10
CA LEU A 118 -6.27 -33.79 -15.63
C LEU A 118 -5.67 -32.54 -16.28
N TYR A 119 -4.35 -32.46 -16.46
CA TYR A 119 -3.72 -31.33 -17.14
C TYR A 119 -4.22 -31.20 -18.59
N SER A 120 -4.22 -32.30 -19.35
CA SER A 120 -4.74 -32.31 -20.73
C SER A 120 -6.21 -31.88 -20.80
N ASN A 121 -7.04 -32.31 -19.83
CA ASN A 121 -8.43 -31.89 -19.74
C ASN A 121 -8.58 -30.39 -19.46
N LEU A 122 -7.73 -29.82 -18.60
CA LEU A 122 -7.72 -28.38 -18.31
C LEU A 122 -7.29 -27.56 -19.54
N VAL A 123 -6.27 -28.02 -20.26
CA VAL A 123 -5.83 -27.41 -21.51
C VAL A 123 -6.97 -27.44 -22.54
N ALA A 124 -7.62 -28.58 -22.74
CA ALA A 124 -8.75 -28.72 -23.67
C ALA A 124 -9.90 -27.76 -23.29
N LYS A 125 -10.27 -27.68 -22.01
CA LYS A 125 -11.28 -26.73 -21.52
C LYS A 125 -10.89 -25.27 -21.73
N SER A 126 -9.60 -24.95 -21.61
CA SER A 126 -9.11 -23.59 -21.84
C SER A 126 -9.02 -23.20 -23.32
N GLN A 127 -9.21 -24.16 -24.22
CA GLN A 127 -9.13 -24.00 -25.69
C GLN A 127 -10.48 -24.20 -26.39
N SER A 128 -11.48 -24.79 -25.73
CA SER A 128 -12.78 -25.08 -26.34
C SER A 128 -13.53 -23.81 -26.75
N ASP A 129 -14.03 -23.82 -27.98
CA ASP A 129 -14.78 -22.77 -28.67
C ASP A 129 -16.05 -22.37 -27.87
N PRO A 130 -16.33 -21.07 -27.66
CA PRO A 130 -17.50 -20.56 -26.93
C PRO A 130 -18.86 -20.99 -27.50
N TYR A 131 -18.94 -21.57 -28.70
CA TYR A 131 -20.21 -21.90 -29.38
C TYR A 131 -20.69 -23.36 -29.24
N LEU A 132 -20.00 -24.22 -28.47
CA LEU A 132 -20.31 -25.67 -28.45
C LEU A 132 -21.22 -26.16 -27.31
N ASP A 133 -21.59 -25.34 -26.34
CA ASP A 133 -22.54 -25.73 -25.29
C ASP A 133 -23.67 -24.71 -25.12
N GLN A 134 -24.88 -25.07 -25.55
CA GLN A 134 -26.03 -24.16 -25.66
C GLN A 134 -26.72 -23.84 -24.32
N ASN A 135 -26.16 -24.27 -23.18
CA ASN A 135 -26.81 -24.11 -21.88
C ASN A 135 -25.96 -23.44 -20.77
N ASP A 136 -24.74 -22.97 -21.06
CA ASP A 136 -23.92 -22.22 -20.11
C ASP A 136 -23.29 -20.98 -20.77
N PHE A 137 -23.10 -19.90 -19.99
CA PHE A 137 -22.37 -18.71 -20.44
C PHE A 137 -20.98 -19.11 -21.01
N PRO A 138 -20.50 -18.51 -22.11
CA PRO A 138 -19.26 -18.96 -22.74
C PRO A 138 -18.04 -18.78 -21.81
N LEU A 139 -17.26 -19.83 -21.58
CA LEU A 139 -16.00 -19.79 -20.79
C LEU A 139 -15.02 -18.71 -21.28
N GLN A 140 -15.09 -18.36 -22.57
CA GLN A 140 -14.26 -17.32 -23.17
C GLN A 140 -14.64 -15.91 -22.72
N ASP A 141 -15.88 -15.68 -22.32
CA ASP A 141 -16.30 -14.42 -21.70
C ASP A 141 -15.93 -14.35 -20.21
N GLU A 142 -15.88 -15.49 -19.50
CA GLU A 142 -15.48 -15.58 -18.09
C GLU A 142 -14.01 -15.20 -17.88
N PHE A 143 -13.10 -15.67 -18.74
CA PHE A 143 -11.64 -15.49 -18.59
C PHE A 143 -11.00 -14.51 -19.58
N LYS A 144 -11.82 -13.70 -20.27
CA LYS A 144 -11.34 -12.81 -21.33
C LYS A 144 -10.23 -11.87 -20.85
N ALA A 145 -10.42 -11.25 -19.69
CA ALA A 145 -9.47 -10.29 -19.13
C ALA A 145 -8.14 -10.95 -18.75
N GLU A 146 -8.20 -12.15 -18.18
CA GLU A 146 -7.07 -12.98 -17.81
C GLU A 146 -6.28 -13.42 -19.05
N TRP A 147 -6.97 -13.89 -20.08
CA TRP A 147 -6.33 -14.32 -21.33
C TRP A 147 -5.66 -13.16 -22.07
N ASP A 148 -6.32 -12.01 -22.16
CA ASP A 148 -5.71 -10.78 -22.70
C ASP A 148 -4.47 -10.37 -21.88
N GLY A 149 -4.55 -10.53 -20.55
CA GLY A 149 -3.41 -10.35 -19.64
C GLY A 149 -2.24 -11.28 -19.95
N ILE A 150 -2.52 -12.57 -20.14
CA ILE A 150 -1.53 -13.59 -20.50
C ILE A 150 -0.86 -13.23 -21.82
N GLU A 151 -1.61 -12.92 -22.89
CA GLU A 151 -1.03 -12.62 -24.20
C GLU A 151 -0.10 -11.40 -24.19
N ARG A 152 -0.46 -10.36 -23.41
CA ARG A 152 0.42 -9.19 -23.23
C ARG A 152 1.72 -9.56 -22.51
N ASP A 153 1.63 -10.45 -21.53
CA ASP A 153 2.76 -10.82 -20.69
C ASP A 153 3.70 -11.84 -21.33
N LEU A 154 3.19 -12.74 -22.19
CA LEU A 154 4.01 -13.68 -22.95
C LEU A 154 5.11 -12.97 -23.75
N ARG A 155 4.80 -11.81 -24.36
CA ARG A 155 5.76 -11.04 -25.18
C ARG A 155 6.95 -10.49 -24.40
N ARG A 156 6.76 -10.21 -23.11
CA ARG A 156 7.80 -9.65 -22.22
C ARG A 156 8.43 -10.70 -21.29
N THR A 157 8.04 -11.97 -21.43
CA THR A 157 8.55 -13.06 -20.59
C THR A 157 9.86 -13.61 -21.17
N PHE A 158 10.98 -13.33 -20.52
CA PHE A 158 12.32 -13.81 -20.91
C PHE A 158 12.65 -13.69 -22.41
N PRO A 159 12.49 -12.50 -23.04
CA PRO A 159 12.55 -12.35 -24.49
C PRO A 159 13.91 -12.69 -25.12
N LYS A 160 14.98 -12.75 -24.32
CA LYS A 160 16.34 -13.11 -24.75
C LYS A 160 16.68 -14.59 -24.57
N HIS A 161 15.80 -15.37 -23.96
CA HIS A 161 16.05 -16.78 -23.66
C HIS A 161 15.65 -17.64 -24.86
N SER A 162 16.48 -18.63 -25.23
CA SER A 162 16.29 -19.46 -26.43
C SER A 162 14.94 -20.16 -26.53
N LEU A 163 14.33 -20.50 -25.38
CA LEU A 163 13.01 -21.12 -25.31
C LEU A 163 11.85 -20.16 -25.66
N PHE A 164 12.05 -18.86 -25.49
CA PHE A 164 11.00 -17.83 -25.58
C PHE A 164 11.30 -16.74 -26.64
N CYS A 165 12.51 -16.66 -27.17
CA CYS A 165 12.86 -15.67 -28.19
C CYS A 165 12.29 -16.08 -29.56
N ASP A 166 11.72 -15.13 -30.30
CA ASP A 166 11.30 -15.39 -31.67
C ASP A 166 12.54 -15.52 -32.56
N SER A 167 12.69 -16.69 -33.18
CA SER A 167 13.81 -17.00 -34.07
C SER A 167 13.67 -16.19 -35.36
N GLN A 168 14.25 -14.98 -35.42
CA GLN A 168 14.75 -14.23 -36.62
C GLN A 168 14.59 -12.71 -36.45
N ASN A 169 15.51 -12.05 -35.75
CA ASN A 169 15.62 -10.58 -35.88
C ASN A 169 17.05 -10.02 -35.93
N ASP A 170 18.08 -10.86 -36.07
CA ASP A 170 19.47 -10.38 -36.08
C ASP A 170 20.13 -10.24 -37.47
N ASP A 171 19.47 -10.58 -38.59
CA ASP A 171 20.08 -10.47 -39.93
C ASP A 171 19.17 -9.84 -41.02
N ARG A 172 18.69 -8.61 -40.80
CA ARG A 172 18.22 -7.75 -41.92
C ARG A 172 18.95 -6.42 -41.97
N ASN A 173 20.28 -6.50 -42.10
CA ASN A 173 21.04 -5.50 -42.86
C ASN A 173 21.18 -6.04 -44.30
N HIS A 174 20.18 -5.77 -45.15
CA HIS A 174 20.41 -5.80 -46.59
C HIS A 174 19.63 -4.68 -47.26
N ASP A 175 20.39 -3.88 -47.99
CA ASP A 175 19.94 -2.80 -48.87
C ASP A 175 18.87 -3.28 -49.87
N GLY A 176 17.96 -2.36 -50.23
CA GLY A 176 17.24 -2.41 -51.50
C GLY A 176 15.79 -2.87 -51.44
N ASP A 177 14.89 -1.90 -51.66
CA ASP A 177 13.77 -1.94 -52.61
C ASP A 177 13.14 -3.31 -52.92
N ASP A 178 11.91 -3.55 -52.45
CA ASP A 178 10.74 -3.75 -53.32
C ASP A 178 9.48 -3.97 -52.46
N ARG A 179 8.37 -3.35 -52.87
CA ARG A 179 7.05 -3.54 -52.28
C ARG A 179 6.45 -4.83 -52.85
N THR A 180 6.33 -5.87 -52.04
CA THR A 180 5.31 -6.90 -52.26
C THR A 180 4.51 -7.16 -50.99
N ASP A 181 3.22 -6.89 -51.13
CA ASP A 181 2.13 -7.23 -50.23
C ASP A 181 1.87 -8.75 -50.34
N ASP A 182 2.30 -9.52 -49.34
CA ASP A 182 1.83 -10.91 -49.14
C ASP A 182 1.54 -11.16 -47.66
N SER A 183 0.28 -10.90 -47.31
CA SER A 183 -0.42 -11.38 -46.14
C SER A 183 -0.58 -12.91 -46.21
N SER A 184 0.42 -13.74 -45.85
CA SER A 184 0.16 -15.17 -45.56
C SER A 184 1.27 -16.01 -44.89
N LEU A 185 2.34 -15.45 -44.31
CA LEU A 185 3.23 -16.23 -43.43
C LEU A 185 2.95 -15.88 -41.96
N MET A 186 2.02 -16.59 -41.33
CA MET A 186 1.91 -16.58 -39.88
C MET A 186 3.23 -17.11 -39.31
N GLU A 187 4.05 -16.23 -38.75
CA GLU A 187 5.26 -16.62 -38.02
C GLU A 187 4.86 -17.65 -36.96
N GLU A 188 5.38 -18.87 -37.10
CA GLU A 188 5.06 -19.98 -36.22
C GLU A 188 5.60 -19.64 -34.82
N GLU A 189 4.69 -19.36 -33.88
CA GLU A 189 5.08 -18.91 -32.55
C GLU A 189 5.92 -19.98 -31.84
N VAL A 190 7.00 -19.56 -31.17
CA VAL A 190 7.96 -20.48 -30.56
C VAL A 190 7.31 -21.36 -29.47
N TYR A 191 7.66 -22.65 -29.47
CA TYR A 191 7.11 -23.67 -28.57
C TYR A 191 6.99 -23.21 -27.11
N GLY A 192 8.01 -22.54 -26.56
CA GLY A 192 7.99 -22.09 -25.17
C GLY A 192 6.88 -21.10 -24.84
N LYS A 193 6.58 -20.16 -25.75
CA LYS A 193 5.45 -19.22 -25.57
C LYS A 193 4.12 -19.96 -25.63
N GLN A 194 3.98 -20.91 -26.56
CA GLN A 194 2.76 -21.72 -26.66
C GLN A 194 2.53 -22.59 -25.42
N ALA A 195 3.58 -23.25 -24.92
CA ALA A 195 3.52 -24.06 -23.71
C ALA A 195 3.21 -23.20 -22.47
N LEU A 196 3.86 -22.03 -22.33
CA LEU A 196 3.58 -21.10 -21.25
C LEU A 196 2.13 -20.59 -21.28
N ARG A 197 1.59 -20.30 -22.47
CA ARG A 197 0.16 -19.96 -22.65
C ARG A 197 -0.73 -21.06 -22.11
N ARG A 198 -0.50 -22.31 -22.52
CA ARG A 198 -1.31 -23.46 -22.09
C ARG A 198 -1.27 -23.65 -20.57
N ILE A 199 -0.08 -23.57 -19.97
CA ILE A 199 0.09 -23.69 -18.51
C ILE A 199 -0.72 -22.61 -17.79
N LEU A 200 -0.58 -21.34 -18.17
CA LEU A 200 -1.24 -20.22 -17.49
C LEU A 200 -2.76 -20.27 -17.68
N ARG A 201 -3.24 -20.58 -18.89
CA ARG A 201 -4.68 -20.72 -19.15
C ARG A 201 -5.29 -21.92 -18.43
N ALA A 202 -4.60 -23.06 -18.39
CA ALA A 202 -5.02 -24.21 -17.61
C ALA A 202 -5.06 -23.89 -16.10
N TYR A 203 -4.14 -23.05 -15.62
CA TYR A 203 -4.14 -22.59 -14.22
C TYR A 203 -5.36 -21.74 -13.90
N CYS A 204 -5.77 -20.82 -14.78
CA CYS A 204 -7.01 -20.04 -14.58
C CYS A 204 -8.24 -20.93 -14.41
N VAL A 205 -8.32 -22.02 -15.19
CA VAL A 205 -9.42 -22.99 -15.09
C VAL A 205 -9.32 -23.82 -13.81
N TYR A 206 -8.10 -24.11 -13.34
CA TYR A 206 -7.83 -24.88 -12.13
C TYR A 206 -8.14 -24.08 -10.84
N ASP A 207 -7.75 -22.81 -10.77
CA ASP A 207 -7.96 -21.93 -9.63
C ASP A 207 -8.65 -20.63 -10.07
N ARG A 208 -9.98 -20.68 -10.13
CA ARG A 208 -10.81 -19.58 -10.65
C ARG A 208 -10.81 -18.33 -9.78
N ASP A 209 -10.57 -18.47 -8.47
CA ASP A 209 -10.58 -17.32 -7.56
C ASP A 209 -9.42 -16.36 -7.85
N ILE A 210 -8.26 -16.95 -8.18
CA ILE A 210 -7.04 -16.22 -8.54
C ILE A 210 -7.04 -15.90 -10.02
N GLY A 211 -7.36 -16.87 -10.88
CA GLY A 211 -7.25 -16.71 -12.32
C GLY A 211 -5.80 -16.45 -12.74
N TYR A 212 -5.58 -15.36 -13.48
CA TYR A 212 -4.26 -14.87 -13.84
C TYR A 212 -3.99 -13.49 -13.22
N CYS A 213 -2.89 -13.39 -12.48
CA CYS A 213 -2.35 -12.13 -11.98
C CYS A 213 -1.00 -11.84 -12.63
N GLN A 214 -0.77 -10.55 -12.94
CA GLN A 214 0.46 -10.09 -13.57
C GLN A 214 1.68 -10.48 -12.72
N GLY A 215 2.66 -11.14 -13.36
CA GLY A 215 3.86 -11.64 -12.69
C GLY A 215 3.93 -13.16 -12.63
N MET A 216 2.78 -13.86 -12.68
CA MET A 216 2.74 -15.33 -12.71
C MET A 216 3.43 -15.91 -13.95
N ASN A 217 3.43 -15.17 -15.07
CA ASN A 217 4.15 -15.53 -16.29
C ASN A 217 5.66 -15.75 -16.07
N PHE A 218 6.31 -14.96 -15.20
CA PHE A 218 7.74 -15.11 -14.94
C PHE A 218 8.02 -16.34 -14.07
N ILE A 219 7.14 -16.63 -13.10
CA ILE A 219 7.25 -17.85 -12.29
C ILE A 219 7.06 -19.08 -13.18
N ALA A 220 5.94 -19.17 -13.90
CA ALA A 220 5.65 -20.30 -14.77
C ALA A 220 6.70 -20.46 -15.89
N GLY A 221 7.16 -19.34 -16.47
CA GLY A 221 8.22 -19.34 -17.49
C GLY A 221 9.55 -19.86 -16.95
N MET A 222 9.90 -19.51 -15.71
CA MET A 222 11.11 -20.00 -15.06
C MET A 222 11.02 -21.52 -14.80
N LEU A 223 9.88 -22.02 -14.31
CA LEU A 223 9.66 -23.46 -14.13
C LEU A 223 9.80 -24.23 -15.46
N LEU A 224 9.23 -23.67 -16.54
CA LEU A 224 9.27 -24.26 -17.88
C LEU A 224 10.67 -24.33 -18.51
N MET A 225 11.62 -23.50 -18.05
CA MET A 225 13.02 -23.63 -18.48
C MET A 225 13.68 -24.91 -17.95
N PHE A 226 13.13 -25.49 -16.87
CA PHE A 226 13.73 -26.59 -16.15
C PHE A 226 12.97 -27.91 -16.24
N LEU A 227 11.70 -27.86 -16.66
CA LEU A 227 10.74 -28.96 -16.57
C LEU A 227 9.95 -29.13 -17.86
N THR A 228 9.27 -30.26 -17.99
CA THR A 228 8.26 -30.44 -19.03
C THR A 228 7.05 -29.55 -18.78
N GLU A 229 6.16 -29.41 -19.77
CA GLU A 229 4.98 -28.55 -19.67
C GLU A 229 4.05 -28.96 -18.52
N GLU A 230 3.73 -30.25 -18.41
CA GLU A 230 2.85 -30.77 -17.35
C GLU A 230 3.51 -30.71 -15.97
N GLU A 231 4.80 -31.03 -15.87
CA GLU A 231 5.54 -30.88 -14.62
C GLU A 231 5.58 -29.41 -14.17
N SER A 232 5.75 -28.47 -15.12
CA SER A 232 5.73 -27.04 -14.82
C SER A 232 4.38 -26.59 -14.29
N PHE A 233 3.28 -27.08 -14.86
CA PHE A 233 1.94 -26.81 -14.38
C PHE A 233 1.73 -27.35 -12.95
N TRP A 234 2.09 -28.60 -12.69
CA TRP A 234 1.88 -29.17 -11.36
C TRP A 234 2.80 -28.56 -10.31
N LEU A 235 4.03 -28.22 -10.67
CA LEU A 235 4.92 -27.53 -9.76
C LEU A 235 4.44 -26.11 -9.49
N LEU A 236 3.87 -25.40 -10.48
CA LEU A 236 3.19 -24.12 -10.28
C LEU A 236 2.05 -24.28 -9.25
N VAL A 237 1.22 -25.31 -9.39
CA VAL A 237 0.15 -25.61 -8.42
C VAL A 237 0.70 -25.83 -7.01
N VAL A 238 1.80 -26.59 -6.87
CA VAL A 238 2.46 -26.86 -5.58
C VAL A 238 2.98 -25.57 -4.96
N VAL A 239 3.77 -24.77 -5.67
CA VAL A 239 4.33 -23.53 -5.10
C VAL A 239 3.25 -22.49 -4.78
N MET A 240 2.12 -22.51 -5.48
CA MET A 240 0.99 -21.65 -5.15
C MET A 240 0.30 -22.08 -3.86
N ASN A 241 0.08 -23.37 -3.63
CA ASN A 241 -0.84 -23.85 -2.61
C ASN A 241 -0.19 -24.44 -1.36
N ASP A 242 1.00 -25.01 -1.48
CA ASP A 242 1.59 -25.84 -0.43
C ASP A 242 2.58 -25.03 0.42
N GLU A 243 2.69 -25.41 1.70
CA GLU A 243 3.76 -24.91 2.58
C GLU A 243 5.10 -25.54 2.15
N PRO A 244 6.23 -24.81 2.23
CA PRO A 244 6.40 -23.49 2.84
C PRO A 244 6.23 -22.30 1.86
N PHE A 245 5.62 -22.50 0.69
CA PHE A 245 5.64 -21.53 -0.42
C PHE A 245 4.45 -20.57 -0.41
N LYS A 246 3.22 -21.12 -0.40
CA LYS A 246 1.95 -20.36 -0.29
C LYS A 246 1.84 -19.13 -1.21
N LEU A 247 2.33 -19.20 -2.45
CA LEU A 247 2.33 -18.03 -3.35
C LEU A 247 0.91 -17.56 -3.75
N ARG A 248 -0.11 -18.40 -3.61
CA ARG A 248 -1.50 -18.08 -3.94
C ARG A 248 -2.00 -16.80 -3.26
N GLU A 249 -1.64 -16.59 -1.99
CA GLU A 249 -2.10 -15.43 -1.20
C GLU A 249 -1.49 -14.10 -1.67
N ILE A 250 -0.38 -14.15 -2.39
CA ILE A 250 0.28 -12.95 -2.95
C ILE A 250 -0.51 -12.41 -4.14
N PHE A 251 -1.07 -13.32 -4.94
CA PHE A 251 -1.80 -13.01 -6.16
C PHE A 251 -3.32 -12.92 -5.95
N SER A 252 -3.79 -12.94 -4.70
CA SER A 252 -5.21 -12.76 -4.37
C SER A 252 -5.69 -11.35 -4.71
N ARG A 253 -7.00 -11.21 -4.95
CA ARG A 253 -7.62 -9.92 -5.32
C ARG A 253 -7.45 -8.84 -4.26
N ASP A 254 -7.36 -9.22 -2.98
CA ASP A 254 -7.13 -8.31 -1.87
C ASP A 254 -5.65 -8.00 -1.63
N MET A 255 -4.73 -8.64 -2.37
CA MET A 255 -3.28 -8.49 -2.26
C MET A 255 -2.74 -8.73 -0.84
N ALA A 256 -3.49 -9.48 -0.02
CA ALA A 256 -3.18 -9.70 1.39
C ALA A 256 -1.77 -10.26 1.62
N GLY A 257 -1.41 -11.31 0.88
CA GLY A 257 -0.10 -11.92 0.97
C GLY A 257 1.01 -10.99 0.47
N THR A 258 0.74 -10.16 -0.56
CA THR A 258 1.70 -9.15 -1.03
C THR A 258 2.00 -8.13 0.08
N HIS A 259 0.98 -7.67 0.79
CA HIS A 259 1.16 -6.73 1.89
C HIS A 259 1.89 -7.36 3.08
N GLU A 260 1.61 -8.63 3.38
CA GLU A 260 2.30 -9.37 4.43
C GLU A 260 3.80 -9.51 4.13
N ILE A 261 4.17 -9.96 2.92
CA ILE A 261 5.59 -10.14 2.58
C ILE A 261 6.36 -8.82 2.53
N LEU A 262 5.72 -7.72 2.11
CA LEU A 262 6.32 -6.39 2.10
C LEU A 262 6.52 -5.84 3.51
N TYR A 263 5.57 -6.08 4.41
CA TYR A 263 5.70 -5.70 5.82
C TYR A 263 6.85 -6.46 6.50
N ILE A 264 6.93 -7.77 6.27
CA ILE A 264 8.05 -8.58 6.78
C ILE A 264 9.38 -8.06 6.22
N ALA A 265 9.44 -7.79 4.91
CA ALA A 265 10.63 -7.24 4.28
C ALA A 265 11.09 -5.92 4.94
N ASP A 266 10.16 -4.98 5.14
CA ASP A 266 10.45 -3.69 5.76
C ASP A 266 11.02 -3.84 7.17
N LYS A 267 10.39 -4.68 8.00
CA LYS A 267 10.87 -4.98 9.37
C LYS A 267 12.23 -5.66 9.37
N LEU A 268 12.49 -6.54 8.40
CA LEU A 268 13.78 -7.20 8.27
C LEU A 268 14.87 -6.25 7.78
N VAL A 269 14.58 -5.32 6.87
CA VAL A 269 15.55 -4.30 6.46
C VAL A 269 15.92 -3.41 7.65
N ASN A 270 14.94 -2.94 8.43
CA ASN A 270 15.19 -2.19 9.66
C ASN A 270 16.06 -2.99 10.65
N CYS A 271 15.75 -4.27 10.86
CA CYS A 271 16.47 -5.12 11.81
C CYS A 271 17.92 -5.43 11.39
N PHE A 272 18.17 -5.67 10.09
CA PHE A 272 19.47 -6.16 9.61
C PHE A 272 20.34 -5.08 8.95
N LEU A 273 19.75 -3.96 8.54
CA LEU A 273 20.41 -2.82 7.88
C LEU A 273 19.88 -1.48 8.46
N PRO A 274 20.00 -1.24 9.78
CA PRO A 274 19.36 -0.09 10.43
C PRO A 274 19.84 1.27 9.90
N GLU A 275 21.14 1.40 9.60
CA GLU A 275 21.72 2.62 9.02
C GLU A 275 21.13 2.95 7.64
N LEU A 276 20.99 1.93 6.79
CA LEU A 276 20.38 2.10 5.46
C LEU A 276 18.88 2.38 5.58
N TYR A 277 18.19 1.74 6.54
CA TYR A 277 16.78 1.96 6.78
C TYR A 277 16.50 3.38 7.27
N GLU A 278 17.30 3.90 8.21
CA GLU A 278 17.20 5.28 8.67
C GLU A 278 17.46 6.27 7.52
N HIS A 279 18.45 5.99 6.67
CA HIS A 279 18.68 6.80 5.47
C HIS A 279 17.49 6.77 4.50
N PHE A 280 16.91 5.59 4.26
CA PHE A 280 15.70 5.44 3.46
C PHE A 280 14.53 6.24 4.04
N GLU A 281 14.32 6.23 5.36
CA GLU A 281 13.28 7.02 6.01
C GLU A 281 13.53 8.53 5.86
N ASN A 282 14.78 8.98 6.04
CA ASN A 282 15.16 10.38 5.86
C ASN A 282 14.93 10.86 4.42
N GLU A 283 15.25 10.01 3.44
CA GLU A 283 15.02 10.26 2.01
C GLU A 283 13.60 9.88 1.54
N GLN A 284 12.71 9.50 2.47
CA GLN A 284 11.33 9.09 2.19
C GLN A 284 11.18 7.94 1.19
N VAL A 285 12.17 7.06 1.10
CA VAL A 285 12.18 5.84 0.30
C VAL A 285 11.55 4.71 1.09
N ASN A 286 10.36 4.25 0.68
CA ASN A 286 9.78 3.05 1.29
C ASN A 286 10.36 1.78 0.66
N THR A 287 10.62 0.75 1.48
CA THR A 287 11.08 -0.56 1.02
C THR A 287 10.19 -1.13 -0.12
N SER A 288 8.88 -0.90 -0.10
CA SER A 288 7.96 -1.39 -1.14
C SER A 288 8.19 -0.79 -2.53
N MET A 289 8.77 0.42 -2.63
CA MET A 289 8.99 1.14 -3.89
C MET A 289 9.84 0.36 -4.90
N PHE A 290 10.74 -0.50 -4.42
CA PHE A 290 11.63 -1.31 -5.26
C PHE A 290 11.51 -2.82 -5.01
N THR A 291 11.05 -3.25 -3.83
CA THR A 291 10.97 -4.69 -3.49
C THR A 291 9.72 -5.41 -3.98
N THR A 292 8.63 -4.71 -4.29
CA THR A 292 7.35 -5.36 -4.64
C THR A 292 7.51 -6.38 -5.77
N GLN A 293 8.10 -5.97 -6.90
CA GLN A 293 8.32 -6.85 -8.04
C GLN A 293 9.34 -7.96 -7.71
N TRP A 294 10.36 -7.66 -6.90
CA TRP A 294 11.38 -8.62 -6.50
C TRP A 294 10.77 -9.76 -5.68
N LEU A 295 9.92 -9.45 -4.70
CA LEU A 295 9.36 -10.46 -3.79
C LEU A 295 8.19 -11.21 -4.42
N MET A 296 7.26 -10.50 -5.08
CA MET A 296 6.10 -11.14 -5.73
C MET A 296 6.50 -12.16 -6.79
N THR A 297 7.57 -11.89 -7.54
CA THR A 297 8.05 -12.78 -8.60
C THR A 297 9.25 -13.63 -8.18
N ILE A 298 9.66 -13.59 -6.90
CA ILE A 298 10.88 -14.26 -6.39
C ILE A 298 12.05 -14.01 -7.35
N TYR A 299 12.29 -12.73 -7.63
CA TYR A 299 13.35 -12.18 -8.47
C TYR A 299 13.31 -12.53 -9.96
N THR A 300 12.38 -13.39 -10.40
CA THR A 300 12.35 -13.94 -11.78
C THR A 300 12.16 -12.88 -12.86
N SER A 301 11.53 -11.75 -12.54
CA SER A 301 11.21 -10.73 -13.54
C SER A 301 12.29 -9.66 -13.75
N THR A 302 13.23 -9.52 -12.82
CA THR A 302 14.17 -8.38 -12.80
C THR A 302 15.65 -8.76 -12.74
N PHE A 303 16.00 -9.87 -12.09
CA PHE A 303 17.40 -10.25 -11.86
C PHE A 303 17.93 -11.26 -12.88
N PRO A 304 19.26 -11.32 -13.08
CA PRO A 304 19.90 -12.30 -13.95
C PRO A 304 19.50 -13.72 -13.61
N PHE A 305 19.26 -14.53 -14.64
CA PHE A 305 18.85 -15.93 -14.51
C PHE A 305 19.78 -16.75 -13.61
N GLU A 306 21.09 -16.43 -13.61
CA GLU A 306 22.04 -17.14 -12.77
C GLU A 306 21.74 -16.99 -11.27
N LEU A 307 21.43 -15.78 -10.80
CA LEU A 307 21.04 -15.52 -9.42
C LEU A 307 19.67 -16.13 -9.14
N VAL A 308 18.69 -15.85 -10.00
CA VAL A 308 17.30 -16.31 -9.86
C VAL A 308 17.26 -17.83 -9.69
N SER A 309 17.95 -18.58 -10.54
CA SER A 309 17.98 -20.04 -10.46
C SER A 309 18.58 -20.55 -9.13
N LYS A 310 19.64 -19.92 -8.60
CA LYS A 310 20.20 -20.31 -7.28
C LYS A 310 19.24 -20.01 -6.14
N VAL A 311 18.58 -18.84 -6.19
CA VAL A 311 17.57 -18.46 -5.20
C VAL A 311 16.41 -19.46 -5.23
N TRP A 312 15.96 -19.87 -6.42
CA TRP A 312 14.88 -20.85 -6.56
C TRP A 312 15.26 -22.25 -6.09
N ASP A 313 16.49 -22.71 -6.33
CA ASP A 313 16.99 -23.97 -5.76
C ASP A 313 16.86 -23.99 -4.23
N CYS A 314 17.29 -22.92 -3.57
CA CYS A 314 17.14 -22.76 -2.13
C CYS A 314 15.68 -22.54 -1.72
N PHE A 315 14.89 -21.81 -2.51
CA PHE A 315 13.49 -21.52 -2.20
C PHE A 315 12.67 -22.81 -2.16
N ILE A 316 12.83 -23.70 -3.13
CA ILE A 316 12.15 -25.01 -3.15
C ILE A 316 12.58 -25.87 -1.94
N ALA A 317 13.81 -25.70 -1.43
CA ALA A 317 14.32 -26.47 -0.28
C ALA A 317 13.89 -25.93 1.10
N GLU A 318 13.88 -24.61 1.30
CA GLU A 318 13.67 -23.99 2.63
C GLU A 318 12.62 -22.86 2.69
N GLY A 319 11.95 -22.56 1.57
CA GLY A 319 10.88 -21.57 1.48
C GLY A 319 11.34 -20.12 1.55
N TRP A 320 10.48 -19.24 2.06
CA TRP A 320 10.66 -17.77 2.08
C TRP A 320 11.92 -17.25 2.75
N LYS A 321 12.56 -18.05 3.61
CA LYS A 321 13.74 -17.64 4.35
C LYS A 321 14.89 -17.21 3.44
N ILE A 322 15.15 -17.95 2.35
CA ILE A 322 16.20 -17.55 1.41
C ILE A 322 15.84 -16.25 0.69
N VAL A 323 14.56 -16.06 0.35
CA VAL A 323 14.08 -14.87 -0.37
C VAL A 323 14.43 -13.61 0.43
N TYR A 324 14.09 -13.57 1.72
CA TYR A 324 14.44 -12.43 2.56
C TYR A 324 15.95 -12.28 2.81
N LYS A 325 16.69 -13.39 2.93
CA LYS A 325 18.16 -13.34 3.02
C LYS A 325 18.77 -12.72 1.75
N THR A 326 18.27 -13.08 0.58
CA THR A 326 18.70 -12.51 -0.70
C THR A 326 18.37 -11.02 -0.77
N LEU A 327 17.18 -10.59 -0.34
CA LEU A 327 16.83 -9.16 -0.25
C LEU A 327 17.85 -8.38 0.58
N ILE A 328 18.14 -8.83 1.79
CA ILE A 328 19.07 -8.16 2.70
C ILE A 328 20.50 -8.18 2.11
N ALA A 329 20.92 -9.29 1.50
CA ALA A 329 22.23 -9.39 0.86
C ALA A 329 22.38 -8.43 -0.33
N LEU A 330 21.35 -8.31 -1.16
CA LEU A 330 21.30 -7.38 -2.28
C LEU A 330 21.41 -5.92 -1.80
N LEU A 331 20.63 -5.55 -0.77
CA LEU A 331 20.68 -4.20 -0.20
C LEU A 331 22.01 -3.89 0.48
N LYS A 332 22.57 -4.87 1.21
CA LYS A 332 23.90 -4.73 1.81
C LYS A 332 24.99 -4.53 0.76
N TYR A 333 24.92 -5.27 -0.35
CA TYR A 333 25.83 -5.11 -1.47
C TYR A 333 25.66 -3.73 -2.12
N ALA A 334 24.42 -3.32 -2.38
CA ALA A 334 24.09 -2.02 -2.94
C ALA A 334 24.57 -0.85 -2.06
N GLN A 335 24.48 -0.98 -0.72
CA GLN A 335 24.99 -0.01 0.24
C GLN A 335 26.52 0.15 0.13
N GLN A 336 27.24 -0.95 -0.07
CA GLN A 336 28.71 -0.98 -0.12
C GLN A 336 29.28 -0.52 -1.47
N ASP A 337 28.66 -0.91 -2.58
CA ASP A 337 29.14 -0.66 -3.94
C ASP A 337 28.66 0.69 -4.50
N GLY A 338 27.45 1.13 -4.10
CA GLY A 338 26.78 2.30 -4.67
C GLY A 338 26.83 3.57 -3.84
N ASP A 339 27.42 3.52 -2.65
CA ASP A 339 27.40 4.62 -1.67
C ASP A 339 25.98 5.18 -1.44
N LEU A 340 25.01 4.26 -1.30
CA LEU A 340 23.58 4.61 -1.18
C LEU A 340 23.29 5.59 -0.04
N LEU A 341 24.11 5.57 1.01
CA LEU A 341 23.99 6.43 2.18
C LEU A 341 24.19 7.92 1.86
N ASN A 342 24.81 8.25 0.72
CA ASN A 342 25.01 9.62 0.28
C ASN A 342 24.06 10.03 -0.87
N CYS A 343 23.18 9.13 -1.29
CA CYS A 343 22.26 9.35 -2.40
C CYS A 343 20.91 9.88 -1.90
N GLY A 344 20.31 10.80 -2.64
CA GLY A 344 18.91 11.21 -2.42
C GLY A 344 17.88 10.24 -3.01
N MET A 345 16.60 10.39 -2.70
CA MET A 345 15.50 9.51 -3.16
C MET A 345 15.62 9.02 -4.62
N GLU A 346 15.69 9.94 -5.60
CA GLU A 346 15.69 9.58 -7.03
C GLU A 346 16.94 8.78 -7.42
N GLN A 347 18.09 9.13 -6.84
CA GLN A 347 19.36 8.45 -7.07
C GLN A 347 19.32 7.04 -6.49
N ILE A 348 18.78 6.86 -5.28
CA ILE A 348 18.58 5.55 -4.66
C ILE A 348 17.74 4.66 -5.58
N LEU A 349 16.56 5.12 -6.00
CA LEU A 349 15.66 4.31 -6.84
C LEU A 349 16.25 4.00 -8.22
N THR A 350 16.99 4.96 -8.81
CA THR A 350 17.68 4.78 -10.08
C THR A 350 18.83 3.78 -9.95
N TYR A 351 19.61 3.87 -8.89
CA TYR A 351 20.68 2.93 -8.59
C TYR A 351 20.11 1.52 -8.37
N LEU A 352 19.10 1.37 -7.50
CA LEU A 352 18.44 0.09 -7.21
C LEU A 352 17.73 -0.53 -8.43
N ARG A 353 17.41 0.25 -9.47
CA ARG A 353 16.94 -0.27 -10.76
C ARG A 353 18.10 -0.72 -11.64
N SER A 354 19.17 0.06 -11.72
CA SER A 354 20.31 -0.22 -12.60
C SER A 354 21.26 -1.30 -12.08
N PHE A 355 21.39 -1.48 -10.75
CA PHE A 355 22.28 -2.49 -10.16
C PHE A 355 21.78 -3.92 -10.41
N GLN A 356 20.48 -4.11 -10.67
CA GLN A 356 19.85 -5.42 -10.81
C GLN A 356 20.55 -6.27 -11.87
N SER A 357 21.05 -5.66 -12.95
CA SER A 357 21.76 -6.35 -14.04
C SER A 357 23.25 -6.60 -13.77
N LYS A 358 23.82 -6.02 -12.71
CA LYS A 358 25.26 -6.05 -12.39
C LYS A 358 25.61 -7.01 -11.25
N VAL A 359 24.62 -7.64 -10.63
CA VAL A 359 24.83 -8.48 -9.45
C VAL A 359 25.54 -9.79 -9.80
N ASP A 360 26.54 -10.15 -8.99
CA ASP A 360 27.17 -11.47 -9.04
C ASP A 360 26.39 -12.48 -8.20
N ALA A 361 25.96 -13.57 -8.82
CA ALA A 361 25.09 -14.56 -8.18
C ALA A 361 25.75 -15.28 -7.01
N GLU A 362 27.05 -15.59 -7.11
CA GLU A 362 27.78 -16.34 -6.08
C GLU A 362 28.06 -15.46 -4.87
N GLN A 363 28.45 -14.21 -5.09
CA GLN A 363 28.69 -13.23 -4.05
C GLN A 363 27.42 -12.96 -3.25
N ILE A 364 26.28 -12.72 -3.93
CA ILE A 364 25.01 -12.45 -3.26
C ILE A 364 24.54 -13.65 -2.45
N LEU A 365 24.61 -14.89 -2.99
CA LEU A 365 24.20 -16.07 -2.23
C LEU A 365 25.14 -16.38 -1.06
N SER A 366 26.45 -16.21 -1.23
CA SER A 366 27.42 -16.37 -0.15
C SER A 366 27.15 -15.36 0.99
N ALA A 367 26.84 -14.12 0.64
CA ALA A 367 26.44 -13.10 1.61
C ALA A 367 25.11 -13.46 2.29
N ALA A 368 24.09 -13.86 1.52
CA ALA A 368 22.77 -14.25 2.01
C ALA A 368 22.86 -15.39 3.05
N ASN A 369 23.68 -16.41 2.79
CA ASN A 369 23.86 -17.55 3.68
C ASN A 369 24.46 -17.17 5.05
N LYS A 370 25.26 -16.10 5.11
CA LYS A 370 25.88 -15.60 6.36
C LYS A 370 24.92 -14.80 7.23
N ILE A 371 23.76 -14.40 6.70
CA ILE A 371 22.78 -13.59 7.46
C ILE A 371 22.09 -14.50 8.49
N PRO A 372 22.10 -14.14 9.79
CA PRO A 372 21.51 -14.94 10.87
C PRO A 372 19.97 -14.80 10.93
N LEU A 373 19.30 -14.83 9.78
CA LEU A 373 17.84 -14.85 9.68
C LEU A 373 17.31 -16.27 9.95
N LYS A 374 16.54 -16.42 11.02
CA LYS A 374 15.84 -17.65 11.42
C LYS A 374 14.36 -17.58 11.05
N GLN A 375 13.71 -18.74 10.87
CA GLN A 375 12.28 -18.82 10.53
C GLN A 375 11.38 -18.10 11.56
N ARG A 376 11.77 -18.14 12.85
CA ARG A 376 11.07 -17.43 13.94
C ARG A 376 10.93 -15.93 13.72
N HIS A 377 11.91 -15.28 13.06
CA HIS A 377 11.84 -13.85 12.79
C HIS A 377 10.74 -13.54 11.76
N ILE A 378 10.64 -14.36 10.71
CA ILE A 378 9.60 -14.24 9.68
C ILE A 378 8.22 -14.50 10.31
N GLN A 379 8.09 -15.56 11.11
CA GLN A 379 6.83 -15.89 11.80
C GLN A 379 6.39 -14.80 12.77
N LYS A 380 7.34 -14.19 13.51
CA LYS A 380 7.06 -13.06 14.39
C LYS A 380 6.36 -11.94 13.62
N TYR A 381 6.98 -11.43 12.56
CA TYR A 381 6.44 -10.31 11.78
C TYR A 381 5.19 -10.68 10.98
N ALA A 382 5.08 -11.91 10.49
CA ALA A 382 3.84 -12.41 9.88
C ALA A 382 2.68 -12.42 10.88
N SER A 383 2.91 -12.91 12.10
CA SER A 383 1.89 -12.91 13.15
C SER A 383 1.52 -11.50 13.61
N GLU A 384 2.49 -10.60 13.69
CA GLU A 384 2.28 -9.18 13.98
C GLU A 384 1.41 -8.53 12.90
N PHE A 385 1.74 -8.75 11.63
CA PHE A 385 0.95 -8.26 10.50
C PHE A 385 -0.50 -8.75 10.57
N ARG A 386 -0.72 -10.06 10.74
CA ARG A 386 -2.08 -10.62 10.81
C ARG A 386 -2.89 -10.04 11.96
N LYS A 387 -2.29 -9.88 13.15
CA LYS A 387 -2.94 -9.24 14.31
C LYS A 387 -3.33 -7.78 14.02
N LEU A 388 -2.43 -7.02 13.42
CA LEU A 388 -2.68 -5.61 13.07
C LEU A 388 -3.74 -5.49 11.95
N ARG A 389 -3.86 -6.50 11.08
CA ARG A 389 -4.91 -6.59 10.05
C ARG A 389 -6.27 -6.87 10.69
N GLU A 390 -6.33 -7.81 11.64
CA GLU A 390 -7.54 -8.15 12.39
C GLU A 390 -8.01 -7.00 13.30
N SER A 391 -7.08 -6.23 13.88
CA SER A 391 -7.40 -5.05 14.70
C SER A 391 -7.89 -3.85 13.87
N GLY A 392 -7.79 -3.91 12.53
CA GLY A 392 -8.12 -2.82 11.61
C GLY A 392 -7.09 -1.68 11.61
N GLU A 393 -5.90 -1.89 12.18
CA GLU A 393 -4.81 -0.92 12.24
C GLU A 393 -4.00 -0.86 10.93
N ILE A 394 -3.94 -1.96 10.16
CA ILE A 394 -3.20 -2.06 8.87
C ILE A 394 -3.85 -1.35 7.69
N ALA A 395 -5.16 -1.05 7.74
CA ALA A 395 -5.79 -0.27 6.66
C ALA A 395 -5.07 1.07 6.39
N VAL A 396 -4.26 1.55 7.33
CA VAL A 396 -3.38 2.72 7.20
C VAL A 396 -2.04 2.39 6.49
N HIS A 397 -1.42 1.24 6.78
CA HIS A 397 -0.12 0.85 6.19
C HIS A 397 -0.27 0.26 4.78
N GLU A 398 -1.39 -0.42 4.52
CA GLU A 398 -1.76 -1.00 3.22
C GLU A 398 -2.07 0.06 2.17
N VAL A 399 -2.72 1.16 2.61
CA VAL A 399 -3.00 2.34 1.77
C VAL A 399 -1.71 3.08 1.40
N LEU A 400 -0.70 3.12 2.29
CA LEU A 400 0.60 3.71 1.99
C LEU A 400 1.37 2.91 0.92
N ASN A 401 1.34 1.57 0.97
CA ASN A 401 2.03 0.73 -0.02
C ASN A 401 1.28 0.67 -1.37
N ARG A 402 -0.06 0.79 -1.39
CA ARG A 402 -0.86 0.91 -2.63
C ARG A 402 -0.64 2.22 -3.38
N LEU A 403 -0.05 3.24 -2.75
CA LEU A 403 0.30 4.51 -3.41
C LEU A 403 1.59 4.41 -4.23
N ASP A 404 2.41 3.38 -4.02
CA ASP A 404 3.68 3.17 -4.73
C ASP A 404 3.55 2.17 -5.90
N THR A 405 2.64 1.20 -5.83
CA THR A 405 2.44 0.20 -6.90
C THR A 405 1.66 0.72 -8.12
N ALA A 406 0.93 1.82 -7.99
CA ALA A 406 0.14 2.41 -9.08
C ALA A 406 0.98 3.21 -10.11
N SER A 407 2.31 3.26 -9.98
CA SER A 407 3.20 4.08 -10.83
C SER A 407 4.01 3.30 -11.87
N THR A 408 3.74 2.02 -12.14
CA THR A 408 4.50 1.23 -13.13
C THR A 408 3.89 1.17 -14.55
N THR A 409 2.97 2.07 -14.90
CA THR A 409 2.52 2.22 -16.30
C THR A 409 2.60 3.66 -16.77
N SER A 410 3.47 3.85 -17.75
CA SER A 410 3.60 4.99 -18.67
C SER A 410 4.12 6.31 -18.10
N SER A 411 5.35 6.61 -18.55
CA SER A 411 5.90 7.94 -18.81
C SER A 411 4.89 9.09 -18.74
N MET A 412 5.04 9.95 -17.73
CA MET A 412 4.97 11.41 -17.84
C MET A 412 5.55 12.05 -16.57
N ASN A 413 6.45 13.02 -16.77
CA ASN A 413 7.12 13.81 -15.74
C ASN A 413 6.14 14.37 -14.69
N LEU A 414 6.22 13.87 -13.46
CA LEU A 414 5.57 14.43 -12.27
C LEU A 414 6.62 14.63 -11.15
N SER A 415 7.69 15.36 -11.45
CA SER A 415 8.82 15.57 -10.54
C SER A 415 8.57 16.59 -9.42
N ASN A 416 7.34 16.98 -9.11
CA ASN A 416 7.07 17.95 -8.03
C ASN A 416 5.66 17.80 -7.42
N ILE A 417 5.30 16.63 -6.88
CA ILE A 417 3.98 16.44 -6.27
C ILE A 417 4.11 15.74 -4.90
N SER A 418 3.92 16.53 -3.84
CA SER A 418 3.84 16.10 -2.43
C SER A 418 2.71 15.08 -2.21
N LYS A 419 2.86 14.23 -1.17
CA LYS A 419 1.89 13.15 -0.81
C LYS A 419 0.42 13.66 -0.72
N VAL A 420 0.25 14.90 -0.27
CA VAL A 420 -1.03 15.64 -0.19
C VAL A 420 -1.64 15.85 -1.58
N HIS A 421 -0.86 16.33 -2.55
CA HIS A 421 -1.34 16.66 -3.88
C HIS A 421 -1.63 15.39 -4.73
N ARG A 422 -0.97 14.25 -4.42
CA ARG A 422 -1.29 12.93 -5.02
C ARG A 422 -2.62 12.35 -4.52
N PHE A 423 -2.95 12.54 -3.24
CA PHE A 423 -4.27 12.20 -2.67
C PHE A 423 -5.39 13.07 -3.26
N VAL A 424 -5.13 14.36 -3.43
CA VAL A 424 -6.01 15.35 -4.07
C VAL A 424 -6.26 15.00 -5.55
N ILE A 425 -5.23 14.60 -6.30
CA ILE A 425 -5.37 14.11 -7.68
C ILE A 425 -6.23 12.82 -7.76
N LYS A 426 -6.14 11.94 -6.75
CA LYS A 426 -6.95 10.71 -6.69
C LYS A 426 -8.41 11.01 -6.35
N LEU A 427 -8.69 11.91 -5.41
CA LEU A 427 -10.04 12.44 -5.15
C LEU A 427 -10.66 13.09 -6.41
N LYS A 428 -9.87 13.75 -7.26
CA LYS A 428 -10.35 14.34 -8.52
C LYS A 428 -10.77 13.31 -9.58
N ARG A 429 -10.26 12.08 -9.56
CA ARG A 429 -10.45 11.07 -10.63
C ARG A 429 -11.64 10.13 -10.43
N VAL A 430 -12.19 10.02 -9.22
CA VAL A 430 -13.28 9.11 -8.91
C VAL A 430 -14.62 9.84 -9.05
N GLN A 431 -15.22 9.81 -10.24
CA GLN A 431 -16.61 10.22 -10.42
C GLN A 431 -17.52 9.10 -9.92
N ARG A 432 -18.31 9.37 -8.87
CA ARG A 432 -19.39 8.50 -8.39
C ARG A 432 -20.69 9.27 -8.39
N GLU A 433 -21.79 8.55 -8.51
CA GLU A 433 -23.14 9.12 -8.39
C GLU A 433 -23.41 9.47 -6.92
N VAL A 434 -23.22 10.74 -6.56
CA VAL A 434 -23.49 11.26 -5.21
C VAL A 434 -24.99 11.44 -5.06
N SER A 435 -25.60 10.79 -4.08
CA SER A 435 -27.03 10.94 -3.81
C SER A 435 -27.26 12.10 -2.86
N VAL A 436 -28.09 13.06 -3.25
CA VAL A 436 -28.40 14.24 -2.44
C VAL A 436 -29.73 14.05 -1.70
N GLN A 437 -29.70 14.22 -0.38
CA GLN A 437 -30.90 14.21 0.46
C GLN A 437 -31.10 15.58 1.12
N ASP A 438 -32.14 16.32 0.71
CA ASP A 438 -32.57 17.53 1.41
C ASP A 438 -33.28 17.17 2.72
N LEU A 439 -32.67 17.55 3.85
CA LEU A 439 -33.23 17.34 5.20
C LEU A 439 -34.09 18.53 5.64
N SER A 440 -34.08 19.65 4.92
CA SER A 440 -34.81 20.88 5.27
C SER A 440 -36.30 20.64 5.54
N PRO A 441 -37.06 19.87 4.72
CA PRO A 441 -38.48 19.60 5.01
C PRO A 441 -38.71 18.88 6.34
N LYS A 442 -37.80 17.99 6.72
CA LYS A 442 -37.84 17.24 7.99
C LYS A 442 -37.46 18.12 9.19
N LEU A 443 -36.75 19.22 8.95
CA LEU A 443 -36.35 20.19 9.97
C LEU A 443 -37.43 21.24 10.26
N VAL A 444 -38.38 21.48 9.36
CA VAL A 444 -39.47 22.46 9.56
C VAL A 444 -40.20 22.26 10.90
N PRO A 445 -40.58 21.03 11.31
CA PRO A 445 -41.24 20.80 12.60
C PRO A 445 -40.33 21.03 13.82
N VAL A 446 -39.02 21.13 13.63
CA VAL A 446 -37.99 21.18 14.68
C VAL A 446 -37.49 22.61 14.90
N VAL A 447 -37.10 23.29 13.83
CA VAL A 447 -36.43 24.61 13.85
C VAL A 447 -37.13 25.66 12.98
N GLY A 448 -38.24 25.31 12.32
CA GLY A 448 -38.95 26.19 11.39
C GLY A 448 -38.39 26.17 9.97
N SER A 449 -39.01 26.93 9.05
CA SER A 449 -38.68 26.93 7.61
C SER A 449 -37.48 27.80 7.23
N ALA A 450 -36.91 28.56 8.17
CA ALA A 450 -35.83 29.51 7.91
C ALA A 450 -34.43 28.86 7.84
N LYS A 451 -34.31 27.59 8.20
CA LYS A 451 -33.03 26.87 8.31
C LYS A 451 -33.02 25.65 7.41
N PHE A 452 -31.84 25.17 7.07
CA PHE A 452 -31.67 24.07 6.14
C PHE A 452 -30.53 23.15 6.55
N ALA A 453 -30.63 21.92 6.08
CA ALA A 453 -29.56 20.95 6.09
C ALA A 453 -29.70 20.02 4.89
N VAL A 454 -28.59 19.64 4.29
CA VAL A 454 -28.51 18.72 3.14
C VAL A 454 -27.46 17.66 3.45
N LEU A 455 -27.80 16.41 3.19
CA LEU A 455 -26.90 15.28 3.36
C LEU A 455 -26.52 14.72 1.99
N LEU A 456 -25.25 14.82 1.64
CA LEU A 456 -24.66 14.19 0.46
C LEU A 456 -24.22 12.78 0.86
N LYS A 457 -24.90 11.77 0.34
CA LYS A 457 -24.62 10.36 0.59
C LYS A 457 -23.54 9.85 -0.35
N ASN A 458 -22.62 9.05 0.19
CA ASN A 458 -21.49 8.47 -0.57
C ASN A 458 -20.62 9.53 -1.28
N ALA A 459 -20.50 10.71 -0.69
CA ALA A 459 -19.67 11.78 -1.24
C ALA A 459 -18.19 11.40 -1.22
N LEU A 460 -17.73 10.57 -0.28
CA LEU A 460 -16.42 9.96 -0.30
C LEU A 460 -16.53 8.42 -0.35
N SER A 461 -15.57 7.78 -1.01
CA SER A 461 -15.44 6.33 -0.98
C SER A 461 -14.91 5.85 0.39
N PRO A 462 -15.15 4.58 0.77
CA PRO A 462 -14.54 4.01 1.97
C PRO A 462 -13.02 4.18 2.01
N GLU A 463 -12.35 4.07 0.85
CA GLU A 463 -10.90 4.25 0.71
C GLU A 463 -10.48 5.71 0.97
N GLU A 464 -11.24 6.68 0.46
CA GLU A 464 -10.98 8.12 0.70
C GLU A 464 -11.19 8.47 2.18
N CYS A 465 -12.23 7.90 2.81
CA CYS A 465 -12.47 8.04 4.25
C CYS A 465 -11.34 7.45 5.09
N VAL A 466 -10.85 6.27 4.73
CA VAL A 466 -9.69 5.64 5.40
C VAL A 466 -8.43 6.51 5.22
N GLY A 467 -8.21 7.06 4.03
CA GLY A 467 -7.09 7.98 3.78
C GLY A 467 -7.13 9.23 4.67
N LEU A 468 -8.29 9.90 4.73
CA LEU A 468 -8.48 11.06 5.61
C LEU A 468 -8.43 10.71 7.10
N LEU A 469 -8.93 9.52 7.49
CA LEU A 469 -8.85 9.03 8.85
C LEU A 469 -7.40 8.72 9.26
N GLY A 470 -6.62 8.14 8.36
CA GLY A 470 -5.18 7.89 8.54
C GLY A 470 -4.43 9.20 8.77
N ARG A 471 -4.70 10.21 7.92
CA ARG A 471 -4.18 11.57 8.12
C ARG A 471 -4.59 12.13 9.47
N ALA A 472 -5.88 12.12 9.79
CA ALA A 472 -6.39 12.62 11.06
C ALA A 472 -5.65 11.99 12.25
N LYS A 473 -5.43 10.66 12.23
CA LYS A 473 -4.72 9.94 13.29
C LYS A 473 -3.23 10.29 13.42
N GLY A 474 -2.60 10.75 12.34
CA GLY A 474 -1.22 11.24 12.35
C GLY A 474 -1.09 12.67 12.90
N GLU A 475 -2.20 13.41 13.03
CA GLU A 475 -2.18 14.76 13.58
C GLU A 475 -2.15 14.77 15.11
N GLU A 476 -1.53 15.80 15.68
CA GLU A 476 -1.58 16.07 17.11
C GLU A 476 -2.94 16.67 17.50
N PHE A 477 -3.71 15.94 18.30
CA PHE A 477 -4.99 16.41 18.81
C PHE A 477 -4.86 17.12 20.15
N GLN A 478 -5.48 18.29 20.25
CA GLN A 478 -5.63 19.04 21.48
C GLN A 478 -6.99 18.73 22.12
N ASP A 479 -7.01 18.54 23.45
CA ASP A 479 -8.24 18.38 24.20
C ASP A 479 -9.02 19.71 24.24
N ILE A 480 -10.26 19.67 23.77
CA ILE A 480 -11.22 20.77 23.84
C ILE A 480 -12.21 20.43 24.94
N VAL A 481 -12.03 21.09 26.09
CA VAL A 481 -12.95 21.00 27.23
C VAL A 481 -13.45 22.40 27.55
N ILE A 482 -14.72 22.67 27.27
CA ILE A 482 -15.36 23.94 27.60
C ILE A 482 -16.29 23.70 28.79
N ARG A 483 -16.15 24.49 29.85
CA ARG A 483 -17.01 24.46 31.04
C ARG A 483 -17.88 25.71 31.09
N GLN A 484 -19.11 25.58 31.57
CA GLN A 484 -20.00 26.73 31.72
C GLN A 484 -19.53 27.64 32.84
N GLU A 485 -19.19 28.89 32.55
CA GLU A 485 -19.02 29.91 33.60
C GLU A 485 -20.41 30.35 34.12
N GLY A 486 -20.64 30.18 35.43
CA GLY A 486 -21.77 30.77 36.15
C GLY A 486 -23.03 29.92 36.36
N GLY A 487 -23.06 28.65 35.92
CA GLY A 487 -24.14 27.71 36.28
C GLY A 487 -23.86 27.03 37.63
N LYS A 488 -24.91 26.78 38.44
CA LYS A 488 -24.80 26.22 39.81
C LYS A 488 -24.02 24.90 39.94
N ASP A 489 -23.76 24.19 38.83
CA ASP A 489 -23.05 22.90 38.81
C ASP A 489 -21.78 22.86 37.94
N GLY A 490 -21.28 23.99 37.40
CA GLY A 490 -19.98 24.03 36.69
C GLY A 490 -19.80 22.97 35.58
N GLY A 491 -20.89 22.56 34.94
CA GLY A 491 -20.93 21.41 34.04
C GLY A 491 -20.07 21.57 32.78
N THR A 492 -19.49 20.46 32.32
CA THR A 492 -18.76 20.39 31.03
C THR A 492 -19.77 20.50 29.88
N ILE A 493 -19.58 21.49 29.01
CA ILE A 493 -20.44 21.81 27.85
C ILE A 493 -19.94 21.06 26.60
N VAL A 494 -18.63 20.94 26.45
CA VAL A 494 -18.02 20.28 25.30
C VAL A 494 -16.82 19.49 25.79
N LYS A 495 -16.67 18.26 25.30
CA LYS A 495 -15.51 17.40 25.53
C LYS A 495 -15.23 16.60 24.28
N PHE A 496 -14.19 16.98 23.55
CA PHE A 496 -13.66 16.22 22.41
C PHE A 496 -12.22 16.64 22.12
N LYS A 497 -11.58 15.95 21.17
CA LYS A 497 -10.23 16.25 20.70
C LYS A 497 -10.26 16.92 19.33
N ARG A 498 -9.45 17.97 19.11
CA ARG A 498 -9.38 18.70 17.84
C ARG A 498 -7.94 18.85 17.34
N SER A 499 -7.74 18.63 16.04
CA SER A 499 -6.58 19.11 15.29
C SER A 499 -7.04 20.06 14.17
N ILE A 500 -6.27 21.10 13.89
CA ILE A 500 -6.54 22.08 12.82
C ILE A 500 -5.40 21.98 11.81
N VAL A 501 -5.75 21.71 10.56
CA VAL A 501 -4.79 21.54 9.47
C VAL A 501 -5.15 22.52 8.36
N GLU A 502 -4.17 23.27 7.85
CA GLU A 502 -4.36 24.13 6.68
C GLU A 502 -4.05 23.33 5.41
N ASP A 503 -5.05 23.10 4.56
CA ASP A 503 -4.90 22.37 3.31
C ASP A 503 -5.82 22.94 2.22
N MET A 504 -5.22 23.72 1.33
CA MET A 504 -5.94 24.38 0.23
C MET A 504 -6.42 23.35 -0.81
N ASP A 505 -5.55 22.41 -1.19
CA ASP A 505 -5.83 21.43 -2.23
C ASP A 505 -7.00 20.50 -1.84
N LEU A 506 -7.00 20.00 -0.61
CA LEU A 506 -8.11 19.16 -0.12
C LEU A 506 -9.40 19.97 0.01
N SER A 507 -9.31 21.22 0.45
CA SER A 507 -10.49 22.10 0.54
C SER A 507 -11.09 22.40 -0.82
N ASP A 508 -10.27 22.59 -1.86
CA ASP A 508 -10.75 22.85 -3.22
C ASP A 508 -11.42 21.60 -3.81
N VAL A 509 -10.85 20.41 -3.60
CA VAL A 509 -11.46 19.18 -4.10
C VAL A 509 -12.78 18.85 -3.41
N LEU A 510 -12.86 19.06 -2.10
CA LEU A 510 -14.12 18.89 -1.38
C LEU A 510 -15.15 19.93 -1.82
N TYR A 511 -14.72 21.16 -2.13
CA TYR A 511 -15.59 22.20 -2.67
C TYR A 511 -16.15 21.80 -4.04
N ASP A 512 -15.29 21.42 -4.99
CA ASP A 512 -15.69 20.98 -6.34
C ASP A 512 -16.68 19.82 -6.26
N ARG A 513 -16.44 18.87 -5.34
CA ARG A 513 -17.31 17.71 -5.17
C ARG A 513 -18.68 18.08 -4.59
N VAL A 514 -18.71 18.97 -3.60
CA VAL A 514 -19.97 19.48 -3.04
C VAL A 514 -20.75 20.25 -4.10
N MET A 515 -20.10 21.16 -4.83
CA MET A 515 -20.76 21.98 -5.84
C MET A 515 -21.24 21.12 -7.01
N GLY A 516 -20.43 20.18 -7.52
CA GLY A 516 -20.81 19.26 -8.58
C GLY A 516 -21.99 18.36 -8.20
N ALA A 517 -22.08 17.91 -6.94
CA ALA A 517 -23.23 17.14 -6.46
C ALA A 517 -24.54 17.97 -6.41
N LEU A 518 -24.45 19.30 -6.32
CA LEU A 518 -25.59 20.20 -6.25
C LEU A 518 -25.97 20.81 -7.60
N GLU A 519 -25.10 20.71 -8.61
CA GLU A 519 -25.23 21.37 -9.92
C GLU A 519 -26.55 21.01 -10.63
N ASP A 520 -26.93 19.73 -10.59
CA ASP A 520 -28.15 19.22 -11.23
C ASP A 520 -29.44 19.43 -10.40
N ILE A 521 -29.37 20.13 -9.26
CA ILE A 521 -30.51 20.38 -8.36
C ILE A 521 -30.73 21.90 -8.22
N PRO A 522 -31.45 22.55 -9.14
CA PRO A 522 -31.52 24.02 -9.24
C PRO A 522 -31.90 24.74 -7.94
N GLU A 523 -32.87 24.20 -7.18
CA GLU A 523 -33.33 24.80 -5.92
C GLU A 523 -32.23 24.81 -4.84
N LEU A 524 -31.44 23.74 -4.76
CA LEU A 524 -30.32 23.65 -3.83
C LEU A 524 -29.12 24.42 -4.37
N TRP A 525 -28.88 24.38 -5.68
CA TRP A 525 -27.82 25.16 -6.31
C TRP A 525 -28.00 26.66 -6.05
N GLU A 526 -29.15 27.24 -6.34
CA GLU A 526 -29.40 28.68 -6.10
C GLU A 526 -29.25 29.01 -4.61
N LYS A 527 -29.75 28.12 -3.74
CA LYS A 527 -29.61 28.27 -2.30
C LYS A 527 -28.14 28.33 -1.92
N PHE A 528 -27.37 27.28 -2.19
CA PHE A 528 -25.97 27.14 -1.79
C PHE A 528 -25.02 28.09 -2.50
N SER A 529 -25.15 28.27 -3.81
CA SER A 529 -24.24 29.09 -4.61
C SER A 529 -24.49 30.58 -4.42
N GLU A 530 -25.73 31.03 -4.26
CA GLU A 530 -26.09 32.46 -4.14
C GLU A 530 -26.46 32.90 -2.71
N ALA A 531 -26.32 31.99 -1.74
CA ALA A 531 -26.76 32.20 -0.36
C ALA A 531 -28.19 32.74 -0.27
N SER A 532 -29.12 32.25 -1.10
CA SER A 532 -30.42 32.90 -1.33
C SER A 532 -31.27 33.06 -0.05
N TRP A 533 -31.03 32.24 0.98
CA TRP A 533 -31.69 32.32 2.29
C TRP A 533 -31.21 33.50 3.15
N THR A 534 -30.07 34.11 2.83
CA THR A 534 -29.46 35.25 3.56
C THR A 534 -29.93 36.62 3.05
N LYS A 535 -30.70 36.66 1.95
CA LYS A 535 -31.19 37.87 1.24
C LYS A 535 -32.06 38.84 2.10
N LYS A 536 -32.23 38.62 3.41
CA LYS A 536 -32.90 39.56 4.34
C LYS A 536 -31.95 40.55 5.05
N THR A 537 -30.63 40.35 4.97
CA THR A 537 -29.66 41.11 5.78
C THR A 537 -28.65 41.97 5.02
N SER A 538 -28.52 41.85 3.69
CA SER A 538 -27.60 42.68 2.89
C SER A 538 -28.06 42.85 1.43
N ASN A 539 -27.99 44.07 0.90
CA ASN A 539 -28.33 44.42 -0.50
C ASN A 539 -27.30 43.94 -1.54
N ILE A 540 -26.20 43.32 -1.12
CA ILE A 540 -25.14 42.84 -2.02
C ILE A 540 -25.31 41.33 -2.18
N PRO A 541 -25.48 40.80 -3.41
CA PRO A 541 -25.58 39.37 -3.64
C PRO A 541 -24.28 38.69 -3.21
N LEU A 542 -24.40 37.58 -2.48
CA LEU A 542 -23.27 36.77 -2.04
C LEU A 542 -23.14 35.57 -2.96
N LYS A 543 -21.90 35.13 -3.21
CA LYS A 543 -21.63 33.91 -3.96
C LYS A 543 -20.68 33.00 -3.19
N ALA A 544 -20.98 31.71 -3.15
CA ALA A 544 -20.04 30.71 -2.64
C ALA A 544 -18.76 30.77 -3.48
N SER A 545 -17.63 30.97 -2.81
CA SER A 545 -16.32 31.10 -3.47
C SER A 545 -15.47 29.85 -3.33
N ARG A 546 -15.39 29.29 -2.12
CA ARG A 546 -14.53 28.15 -1.76
C ARG A 546 -14.92 27.53 -0.41
N LEU A 547 -14.27 26.44 -0.03
CA LEU A 547 -14.22 26.00 1.37
C LEU A 547 -13.11 26.73 2.14
N ASN A 548 -13.29 26.86 3.46
CA ASN A 548 -12.23 27.31 4.34
C ASN A 548 -11.10 26.26 4.37
N HIS A 549 -9.91 26.64 3.91
CA HIS A 549 -8.70 25.79 3.96
C HIS A 549 -8.29 25.32 5.37
N LYS A 550 -8.85 25.92 6.44
CA LYS A 550 -8.68 25.43 7.83
C LYS A 550 -9.61 24.26 8.09
N LEU A 551 -9.07 23.05 7.97
CA LEU A 551 -9.77 21.80 8.17
C LEU A 551 -9.66 21.36 9.63
N HIS A 552 -10.79 21.16 10.29
CA HIS A 552 -10.88 20.76 11.69
C HIS A 552 -11.13 19.25 11.78
N PHE A 553 -10.10 18.47 12.10
CA PHE A 553 -10.27 17.07 12.47
C PHE A 553 -10.76 16.99 13.91
N LEU A 554 -11.94 16.41 14.10
CA LEU A 554 -12.55 16.18 15.42
C LEU A 554 -12.50 14.69 15.76
N LYS A 555 -12.17 14.38 17.01
CA LYS A 555 -12.11 13.03 17.56
C LYS A 555 -12.92 12.97 18.86
N TYR A 556 -13.90 12.09 18.89
CA TYR A 556 -14.74 11.81 20.06
C TYR A 556 -14.46 10.38 20.54
N GLY A 557 -14.02 10.25 21.78
CA GLY A 557 -13.85 8.99 22.51
C GLY A 557 -15.04 8.65 23.40
N PHE A 558 -14.89 7.61 24.23
CA PHE A 558 -15.93 7.21 25.18
C PHE A 558 -16.26 8.35 26.16
N GLY A 559 -17.54 8.72 26.25
CA GLY A 559 -18.03 9.80 27.11
C GLY A 559 -17.78 11.22 26.58
N ASP A 560 -17.26 11.36 25.37
CA ASP A 560 -17.08 12.66 24.71
C ASP A 560 -18.39 13.09 24.02
N PHE A 561 -18.68 14.39 24.06
CA PHE A 561 -19.92 15.00 23.55
C PHE A 561 -19.71 16.50 23.27
N ALA A 562 -20.66 17.10 22.55
CA ALA A 562 -20.81 18.55 22.45
C ALA A 562 -22.29 18.90 22.65
N VAL A 563 -22.63 19.65 23.69
CA VAL A 563 -24.02 20.05 23.95
C VAL A 563 -24.56 20.98 22.84
N PRO A 564 -25.89 21.19 22.76
CA PRO A 564 -26.49 21.96 21.68
C PRO A 564 -25.96 23.41 21.56
N LEU A 565 -25.23 23.68 20.47
CA LEU A 565 -24.60 24.97 20.15
C LEU A 565 -24.94 25.45 18.74
N ARG A 566 -24.53 26.67 18.40
CA ARG A 566 -24.51 27.23 17.04
C ARG A 566 -23.07 27.48 16.64
N ASP A 567 -22.76 27.29 15.37
CA ASP A 567 -21.41 27.54 14.88
C ASP A 567 -21.17 29.04 14.72
N ALA A 568 -19.95 29.47 15.05
CA ALA A 568 -19.52 30.83 14.81
C ALA A 568 -19.16 31.01 13.33
N ALA A 569 -19.50 32.15 12.75
CA ALA A 569 -19.08 32.48 11.40
C ALA A 569 -17.61 32.87 11.35
N PHE A 570 -16.85 32.30 10.42
CA PHE A 570 -15.49 32.70 10.10
C PHE A 570 -15.49 33.85 9.08
N THR A 571 -14.60 34.82 9.25
CA THR A 571 -14.47 35.96 8.34
C THR A 571 -13.01 36.14 7.96
N ARG A 572 -12.73 36.28 6.66
CA ARG A 572 -11.39 36.51 6.11
C ARG A 572 -11.45 37.54 4.99
N GLY A 573 -10.94 38.74 5.25
CA GLY A 573 -11.06 39.85 4.30
C GLY A 573 -12.54 40.16 4.05
N ASN A 574 -12.95 40.11 2.77
CA ASN A 574 -14.34 40.33 2.37
C ASN A 574 -15.18 39.05 2.33
N GLU A 575 -14.61 37.89 2.66
CA GLU A 575 -15.34 36.62 2.67
C GLU A 575 -15.85 36.28 4.08
N LYS A 576 -17.05 35.70 4.15
CA LYS A 576 -17.66 35.24 5.40
C LYS A 576 -18.32 33.87 5.22
N SER A 577 -18.19 32.99 6.22
CA SER A 577 -18.90 31.71 6.21
C SER A 577 -20.34 31.83 6.69
N TYR A 578 -21.22 30.99 6.13
CA TYR A 578 -22.61 30.84 6.57
C TYR A 578 -23.06 29.38 6.69
N VAL A 579 -22.29 28.45 6.13
CA VAL A 579 -22.62 27.03 6.06
C VAL A 579 -21.48 26.21 6.63
N THR A 580 -21.81 25.30 7.53
CA THR A 580 -20.88 24.29 8.02
C THR A 580 -20.94 23.06 7.13
N MET A 581 -19.77 22.55 6.77
CA MET A 581 -19.58 21.25 6.13
C MET A 581 -18.98 20.27 7.14
N GLN A 582 -19.66 19.14 7.32
CA GLN A 582 -19.27 18.08 8.24
C GLN A 582 -19.19 16.74 7.49
N LEU A 583 -17.97 16.23 7.32
CA LEU A 583 -17.67 14.95 6.68
C LEU A 583 -17.44 13.86 7.73
N TYR A 584 -18.12 12.72 7.56
CA TYR A 584 -18.05 11.58 8.47
C TYR A 584 -16.95 10.60 8.00
N LEU A 585 -15.94 10.35 8.84
CA LEU A 585 -14.72 9.63 8.41
C LEU A 585 -14.74 8.13 8.73
N ASN A 586 -15.53 7.67 9.69
CA ASN A 586 -15.54 6.26 10.09
C ASN A 586 -16.91 5.80 10.59
N ASN A 587 -17.12 4.47 10.56
CA ASN A 587 -18.25 3.79 11.18
C ASN A 587 -17.77 3.04 12.44
N GLY A 588 -18.64 2.21 13.04
CA GLY A 588 -18.25 1.26 14.09
C GLY A 588 -18.23 1.84 15.52
N PHE A 589 -18.90 2.97 15.75
CA PHE A 589 -19.14 3.53 17.08
C PHE A 589 -20.62 3.45 17.45
N LYS A 590 -20.94 3.55 18.75
CA LYS A 590 -22.31 3.62 19.28
C LYS A 590 -22.49 4.95 20.02
N GLY A 591 -23.63 5.60 19.83
CA GLY A 591 -23.84 6.99 20.28
C GLY A 591 -23.20 7.97 19.31
N GLY A 592 -22.87 9.18 19.74
CA GLY A 592 -22.14 10.10 18.86
C GLY A 592 -22.93 10.60 17.67
N VAL A 593 -24.27 10.63 17.70
CA VAL A 593 -25.07 11.08 16.57
C VAL A 593 -25.07 12.61 16.51
N THR A 594 -25.03 13.19 15.30
CA THR A 594 -25.25 14.62 15.11
C THR A 594 -26.76 14.88 15.12
N SER A 595 -27.21 15.73 16.03
CA SER A 595 -28.64 15.93 16.26
C SER A 595 -29.02 17.42 16.28
N PHE A 596 -30.02 17.78 15.48
CA PHE A 596 -30.56 19.14 15.45
C PHE A 596 -31.62 19.32 16.55
N LYS A 597 -31.49 20.40 17.33
CA LYS A 597 -32.37 20.67 18.48
C LYS A 597 -33.29 21.85 18.24
N GLY A 598 -34.59 21.55 18.29
CA GLY A 598 -35.65 22.54 18.44
C GLY A 598 -35.95 22.84 19.91
N THR A 599 -37.00 23.64 20.15
CA THR A 599 -37.50 23.90 21.50
C THR A 599 -38.17 22.69 22.15
N LYS A 600 -38.77 21.79 21.34
CA LYS A 600 -39.52 20.61 21.82
C LYS A 600 -39.26 19.32 21.03
N LYS A 601 -38.56 19.40 19.89
CA LYS A 601 -38.30 18.27 19.01
C LYS A 601 -36.82 18.16 18.72
N VAL A 602 -36.39 16.95 18.37
CA VAL A 602 -35.02 16.61 17.99
C VAL A 602 -35.08 15.89 16.65
N PHE A 603 -34.09 16.13 15.81
CA PHE A 603 -33.89 15.38 14.58
C PHE A 603 -32.46 14.85 14.53
N ASP A 604 -32.33 13.53 14.52
CA ASP A 604 -31.05 12.83 14.47
C ASP A 604 -30.65 12.59 13.00
N VAL A 605 -29.41 12.95 12.66
CA VAL A 605 -28.88 12.75 11.31
C VAL A 605 -28.35 11.31 11.18
N ASN A 606 -28.95 10.54 10.27
CA ASN A 606 -28.47 9.20 9.93
C ASN A 606 -27.37 9.26 8.87
N ALA A 607 -26.15 9.57 9.31
CA ALA A 607 -24.96 9.63 8.45
C ALA A 607 -24.03 8.43 8.68
N THR A 608 -23.40 7.98 7.61
CA THR A 608 -22.37 6.92 7.59
C THR A 608 -21.05 7.48 7.08
N ALA A 609 -19.96 6.73 7.28
CA ALA A 609 -18.65 7.08 6.71
C ALA A 609 -18.78 7.35 5.21
N GLY A 610 -18.25 8.49 4.76
CA GLY A 610 -18.33 8.94 3.37
C GLY A 610 -19.41 9.97 3.10
N ASP A 611 -20.33 10.19 4.03
CA ASP A 611 -21.36 11.21 3.86
C ASP A 611 -20.83 12.61 4.22
N ILE A 612 -21.36 13.65 3.55
CA ILE A 612 -21.14 15.05 3.89
C ILE A 612 -22.46 15.68 4.30
N LEU A 613 -22.53 16.20 5.53
CA LEU A 613 -23.64 17.02 6.02
C LEU A 613 -23.30 18.50 5.85
N LEU A 614 -24.15 19.22 5.13
CA LEU A 614 -24.10 20.67 4.95
C LEU A 614 -25.26 21.30 5.69
N PHE A 615 -25.02 22.32 6.52
CA PHE A 615 -26.11 22.97 7.26
C PHE A 615 -25.79 24.43 7.62
N ASP A 616 -26.86 25.21 7.82
CA ASP A 616 -26.78 26.61 8.25
C ASP A 616 -26.07 26.73 9.61
N GLN A 617 -25.06 27.59 9.73
CA GLN A 617 -24.26 27.75 10.97
C GLN A 617 -25.08 28.15 12.21
N ASP A 618 -26.20 28.85 12.00
CA ASP A 618 -27.12 29.21 13.08
C ASP A 618 -28.01 28.02 13.51
N LEU A 619 -27.96 26.88 12.83
CA LEU A 619 -28.76 25.73 13.20
C LEU A 619 -28.23 25.11 14.49
N ARG A 620 -29.07 25.09 15.52
CA ARG A 620 -28.69 24.57 16.84
C ARG A 620 -28.52 23.05 16.75
N HIS A 621 -27.32 22.56 16.99
CA HIS A 621 -26.97 21.15 16.87
C HIS A 621 -26.09 20.69 18.03
N GLU A 622 -26.15 19.41 18.34
CA GLU A 622 -25.28 18.74 19.31
C GLU A 622 -24.58 17.55 18.65
N GLU A 623 -23.47 17.15 19.26
CA GLU A 623 -22.87 15.84 19.04
C GLU A 623 -23.17 15.01 20.29
N CYS A 624 -24.11 14.06 20.17
CA CYS A 624 -24.53 13.22 21.29
C CYS A 624 -23.33 12.45 21.87
N GLU A 625 -23.45 12.00 23.11
CA GLU A 625 -22.38 11.25 23.78
C GLU A 625 -22.02 9.96 23.05
N VAL A 626 -20.72 9.72 22.87
CA VAL A 626 -20.20 8.45 22.34
C VAL A 626 -20.16 7.41 23.47
N VAL A 627 -21.00 6.39 23.36
CA VAL A 627 -21.14 5.33 24.36
C VAL A 627 -20.22 4.12 24.08
N LYS A 628 -19.72 3.97 22.85
CA LYS A 628 -18.76 2.91 22.49
C LYS A 628 -17.97 3.29 21.24
N GLY A 629 -16.67 2.97 21.23
CA GLY A 629 -15.80 3.18 20.06
C GLY A 629 -15.21 4.59 20.00
N ARG A 630 -14.70 4.96 18.82
CA ARG A 630 -14.16 6.30 18.54
C ARG A 630 -14.78 6.83 17.26
N ARG A 631 -15.19 8.10 17.27
CA ARG A 631 -15.78 8.79 16.12
C ARG A 631 -14.86 9.89 15.63
N TYR A 632 -14.67 9.96 14.31
CA TYR A 632 -13.86 10.95 13.63
C TYR A 632 -14.67 11.72 12.60
N ILE A 633 -14.46 13.03 12.58
CA ILE A 633 -15.19 13.96 11.72
C ILE A 633 -14.19 14.96 11.16
N LEU A 634 -14.34 15.34 9.89
CA LEU A 634 -13.69 16.52 9.32
C LEU A 634 -14.71 17.64 9.17
N ARG A 635 -14.46 18.80 9.79
CA ARG A 635 -15.30 20.00 9.66
C ARG A 635 -14.56 21.13 8.97
N THR A 636 -15.28 21.84 8.12
CA THR A 636 -14.88 23.13 7.56
C THR A 636 -16.15 23.91 7.18
N GLU A 637 -16.03 25.02 6.49
CA GLU A 637 -17.09 26.00 6.26
C GLU A 637 -17.07 26.47 4.81
N VAL A 638 -18.24 26.72 4.23
CA VAL A 638 -18.36 27.33 2.90
C VAL A 638 -18.21 28.85 3.04
N MET A 639 -17.25 29.41 2.33
CA MET A 639 -16.95 30.85 2.30
C MET A 639 -17.78 31.54 1.22
N TYR A 640 -18.32 32.70 1.54
CA TYR A 640 -19.11 33.53 0.64
C TYR A 640 -18.47 34.89 0.44
N ALA A 641 -18.35 35.32 -0.81
CA ALA A 641 -17.83 36.62 -1.20
C ALA A 641 -18.94 37.51 -1.80
N PRO A 642 -18.85 38.85 -1.63
CA PRO A 642 -19.70 39.79 -2.35
C PRO A 642 -19.53 39.65 -3.87
N HIS A 643 -20.62 39.42 -4.59
CA HIS A 643 -20.62 39.32 -6.04
C HIS A 643 -20.81 40.72 -6.65
N VAL A 644 -19.70 41.34 -7.07
CA VAL A 644 -19.73 42.60 -7.82
C VAL A 644 -19.85 42.25 -9.30
N SER A 645 -21.02 42.44 -9.91
CA SER A 645 -21.18 42.29 -11.36
C SER A 645 -20.32 43.34 -12.08
N ALA A 646 -19.54 42.92 -13.08
CA ALA A 646 -18.62 43.76 -13.86
C ALA A 646 -19.29 44.85 -14.75
N TYR A 647 -20.53 45.24 -14.46
CA TYR A 647 -21.32 46.22 -15.23
C TYR A 647 -21.41 47.62 -14.59
N GLN A 648 -20.56 47.96 -13.62
CA GLN A 648 -20.59 49.28 -12.96
C GLN A 648 -19.33 50.15 -13.15
N TYR A 649 -18.45 49.83 -14.10
CA TYR A 649 -17.31 50.70 -14.46
C TYR A 649 -17.53 51.61 -15.69
N GLU A 650 -18.73 51.63 -16.28
CA GLU A 650 -19.10 52.60 -17.34
C GLU A 650 -20.27 53.50 -16.88
N CYS A 651 -20.08 54.26 -15.79
CA CYS A 651 -20.92 55.43 -15.48
C CYS A 651 -20.29 56.27 -14.36
N THR A 652 -19.03 56.70 -14.50
CA THR A 652 -18.48 57.93 -13.90
C THR A 652 -17.01 58.10 -14.30
N ILE A 653 -16.77 58.64 -15.50
CA ILE A 653 -15.81 59.73 -15.76
C ILE A 653 -16.42 60.60 -16.85
#